data_AF-A0A413IWE1-F1
#
_entry.id   AF-A0A413IWE1-F1
#
_cell.length_a   1.000
_cell.length_b   1.000
_cell.length_c   1.000
_cell.angle_alpha   90.00
_cell.angle_beta   90.00
_cell.angle_gamma   90.00
#
_symmetry.space_group_name_H-M   'P 1'
#
loop_
_entity.id
_entity.type
_entity.pdbx_description
1 polymer ?
#
loop_
_entity_poly.entity_id
_entity_poly.type
_entity_poly.pdbx_seq_one_letter_code
_entity_poly.pdbx_strand_id
1 'polypeptide(L)'
;MKLYIPTCTLNFNNILSSESISPLGFYARRGFGNKRFYPVCANDKDQVIILYSKYPRFEIEENDLENYPMVIEIETDDYKDGFFEKAKEHDGVEAYLCYHTINLNPFHCRIYFNSYQERQGVLSKAEQSLENKFYKLYAPNIGVKPKEKKTFFGVAKDLFTQSEKDDFLWNPLYVNFKIKNEPIDVSRDVLLDRIKGFIYCYLIGANSSVSNEVGKLKALSRKLRNTLSAVVNSPDKRPTQAQDDAILNGIRVFNEIYSSIDEDTIWNKNLLELKLSDNPQGLSTKDAKNLLHYWGVYDAFCNKLPLRRVYDANELWSCLEYVSPETFSRVTDNMNSAIRKLEAKDNAQREKYAIEELLNVDDNLSLHILDTSYQSSFYKNLICSQFMAEYKSVMEENGVEEPLAQAYNGGMILRNMLGDKWDSNPASAYVGALLNHFQENSAFDLFAIENDVLSSFAAFCQKGDNIDRLVEYLVQVGFCNYKLAYGIYGATRGFTSLPKTFTSVLINGNKDYYQSFASNVWRMLNGVEIKDAVLPKASNNTSVIVESQLGSKIIENLNNVESKVVKQQKVVEAINKAVELENIVQSPKAFMYIFSSFSRITTTKAYKALDAVNFAGDEGSYTPEQFRSKIYSIVGKEGLKTQKENIDKAIELESKRQDPEAFLSILDNFLKPTDAAYKKIEKLISSIKSLNTTSHPQPQGNKVISQGGVEKRNLKPIHPTSSKFVEDANVNYFILSRNYLPIKMRETLSRKVITFQKGYAPGGKYCSNPLDNPTDNRSTIDHFKHWCFYDKGGYPPIVEGTYENKQYFEQLMQDLFNRYANR
;
A
#
# COMPACT_ATOMS: atom_id res chain seq x y z
N MET A 1 -29.16 -12.58 -4.89
CA MET A 1 -29.37 -11.58 -5.96
C MET A 1 -28.17 -10.64 -6.01
N LYS A 2 -27.80 -10.10 -7.18
CA LYS A 2 -26.72 -9.11 -7.29
C LYS A 2 -27.19 -7.68 -7.14
N LEU A 3 -26.43 -6.87 -6.41
CA LEU A 3 -26.64 -5.43 -6.28
C LEU A 3 -25.39 -4.65 -6.64
N TYR A 4 -25.59 -3.46 -7.21
CA TYR A 4 -24.54 -2.58 -7.73
C TYR A 4 -24.51 -1.25 -6.98
N ILE A 5 -23.36 -0.91 -6.42
CA ILE A 5 -23.10 0.32 -5.68
C ILE A 5 -22.26 1.26 -6.55
N PRO A 6 -22.80 2.38 -7.05
CA PRO A 6 -22.03 3.37 -7.77
C PRO A 6 -21.19 4.21 -6.82
N THR A 7 -19.94 4.47 -7.22
CA THR A 7 -18.94 5.25 -6.49
C THR A 7 -17.87 5.75 -7.49
N CYS A 8 -16.71 6.20 -7.02
CA CYS A 8 -15.66 6.74 -7.86
C CYS A 8 -14.26 6.27 -7.44
N THR A 9 -13.29 6.43 -8.34
CA THR A 9 -11.91 5.99 -8.12
C THR A 9 -11.23 6.66 -6.93
N LEU A 10 -11.62 7.88 -6.57
CA LEU A 10 -11.09 8.59 -5.39
C LEU A 10 -11.44 7.89 -4.07
N ASN A 11 -12.51 7.09 -4.04
CA ASN A 11 -12.92 6.33 -2.85
C ASN A 11 -12.23 4.96 -2.73
N PHE A 12 -11.54 4.49 -3.78
CA PHE A 12 -11.01 3.12 -3.86
C PHE A 12 -10.11 2.75 -2.68
N ASN A 13 -9.12 3.61 -2.37
CA ASN A 13 -8.20 3.36 -1.27
C ASN A 13 -8.88 3.38 0.10
N ASN A 14 -9.85 4.28 0.30
CA ASN A 14 -10.61 4.35 1.55
C ASN A 14 -11.43 3.06 1.74
N ILE A 15 -12.16 2.63 0.71
CA ILE A 15 -12.98 1.42 0.74
C ILE A 15 -12.14 0.17 1.02
N LEU A 16 -11.00 0.01 0.34
CA LEU A 16 -10.11 -1.15 0.55
C LEU A 16 -9.14 -1.00 1.73
N SER A 17 -9.21 0.10 2.48
CA SER A 17 -8.51 0.24 3.76
C SER A 17 -9.31 -0.34 4.93
N SER A 18 -10.65 -0.21 4.88
CA SER A 18 -11.60 -0.75 5.87
C SER A 18 -12.32 -2.02 5.40
N GLU A 19 -12.25 -2.33 4.09
CA GLU A 19 -13.03 -3.39 3.43
C GLU A 19 -14.54 -3.14 3.58
N SER A 20 -14.96 -1.88 3.46
CA SER A 20 -16.34 -1.49 3.67
C SER A 20 -16.68 -0.16 2.99
N ILE A 21 -17.97 0.05 2.76
CA ILE A 21 -18.53 1.32 2.31
C ILE A 21 -19.65 1.76 3.26
N SER A 22 -19.61 3.00 3.71
CA SER A 22 -20.57 3.57 4.66
C SER A 22 -21.42 4.65 3.98
N PRO A 23 -22.59 5.01 4.53
CA PRO A 23 -23.30 6.21 4.08
C PRO A 23 -22.39 7.45 4.16
N LEU A 24 -22.56 8.39 3.23
CA LEU A 24 -21.64 9.53 3.07
C LEU A 24 -21.46 10.33 4.38
N GLY A 25 -22.52 10.52 5.16
CA GLY A 25 -22.50 11.24 6.42
C GLY A 25 -21.74 10.55 7.56
N PHE A 26 -21.41 9.25 7.44
CA PHE A 26 -20.67 8.51 8.45
C PHE A 26 -19.20 8.91 8.49
N TYR A 27 -18.57 9.15 7.33
CA TYR A 27 -17.12 9.36 7.24
C TYR A 27 -16.63 10.56 8.07
N ALA A 28 -17.43 11.62 8.16
CA ALA A 28 -17.10 12.79 8.99
C ALA A 28 -17.30 12.55 10.50
N ARG A 29 -18.12 11.56 10.89
CA ARG A 29 -18.60 11.35 12.27
C ARG A 29 -17.99 10.15 12.97
N ARG A 30 -17.65 9.08 12.24
CA ARG A 30 -17.20 7.79 12.79
C ARG A 30 -15.85 7.86 13.51
N GLY A 31 -15.05 8.90 13.28
CA GLY A 31 -13.82 9.14 14.02
C GLY A 31 -12.64 8.20 13.67
N PHE A 32 -12.78 7.37 12.63
CA PHE A 32 -11.72 6.50 12.10
C PHE A 32 -11.70 6.50 10.56
N GLY A 33 -10.57 6.08 9.98
CA GLY A 33 -10.34 6.08 8.55
C GLY A 33 -10.31 7.48 7.93
N ASN A 34 -10.39 7.55 6.60
CA ASN A 34 -10.39 8.83 5.91
C ASN A 34 -11.76 9.52 6.07
N LYS A 35 -11.73 10.78 6.55
CA LYS A 35 -12.92 11.60 6.77
C LYS A 35 -13.58 12.07 5.47
N ARG A 36 -12.85 12.01 4.35
CA ARG A 36 -13.33 12.44 3.04
C ARG A 36 -13.80 11.24 2.24
N PHE A 37 -15.05 11.32 1.77
CA PHE A 37 -15.63 10.41 0.81
C PHE A 37 -16.29 11.24 -0.28
N TYR A 38 -16.07 10.87 -1.54
CA TYR A 38 -16.48 11.66 -2.69
C TYR A 38 -17.82 11.13 -3.21
N PRO A 39 -18.89 11.94 -3.17
CA PRO A 39 -20.20 11.53 -3.69
C PRO A 39 -20.17 11.41 -5.22
N VAL A 40 -21.11 10.62 -5.74
CA VAL A 40 -21.42 10.57 -7.18
C VAL A 40 -22.91 10.81 -7.37
N CYS A 41 -23.34 11.31 -8.53
CA CYS A 41 -24.75 11.64 -8.78
C CYS A 41 -25.70 10.46 -8.52
N ALA A 42 -25.26 9.23 -8.77
CA ALA A 42 -26.00 8.00 -8.53
C ALA A 42 -26.01 7.53 -7.06
N ASN A 43 -25.24 8.18 -6.17
CA ASN A 43 -25.09 7.81 -4.76
C ASN A 43 -24.60 9.03 -3.95
N ASP A 44 -25.45 10.05 -3.85
CA ASP A 44 -25.13 11.38 -3.30
C ASP A 44 -25.76 11.65 -1.93
N LYS A 45 -26.40 10.65 -1.31
CA LYS A 45 -27.21 10.84 -0.11
C LYS A 45 -26.38 10.63 1.17
N ASP A 46 -26.55 11.52 2.14
CA ASP A 46 -25.79 11.49 3.40
C ASP A 46 -26.13 10.29 4.29
N GLN A 47 -27.41 9.91 4.36
CA GLN A 47 -27.93 8.92 5.32
C GLN A 47 -27.95 7.48 4.80
N VAL A 48 -27.86 7.29 3.48
CA VAL A 48 -28.04 5.97 2.85
C VAL A 48 -27.03 5.71 1.75
N ILE A 49 -26.70 4.44 1.56
CA ILE A 49 -26.06 3.94 0.34
C ILE A 49 -27.16 3.48 -0.60
N ILE A 50 -27.10 3.92 -1.85
CA ILE A 50 -28.04 3.52 -2.89
C ILE A 50 -27.44 2.37 -3.69
N LEU A 51 -28.22 1.31 -3.90
CA LEU A 51 -27.85 0.15 -4.70
C LEU A 51 -28.87 -0.12 -5.81
N TYR A 52 -28.43 -0.73 -6.90
CA TYR A 52 -29.26 -1.03 -8.07
C TYR A 52 -29.24 -2.52 -8.41
N SER A 53 -30.35 -3.08 -8.89
CA SER A 53 -30.42 -4.47 -9.36
C SER A 53 -29.72 -4.71 -10.70
N LYS A 54 -29.40 -3.64 -11.44
CA LYS A 54 -28.67 -3.67 -12.72
C LYS A 54 -27.46 -2.73 -12.66
N TYR A 55 -26.47 -2.94 -13.52
CA TYR A 55 -25.23 -2.16 -13.52
C TYR A 55 -25.48 -0.70 -13.96
N PRO A 56 -25.23 0.32 -13.11
CA PRO A 56 -25.51 1.71 -13.45
C PRO A 56 -24.39 2.32 -14.30
N ARG A 57 -24.77 2.95 -15.43
CA ARG A 57 -23.90 3.82 -16.22
C ARG A 57 -24.18 5.28 -15.86
N PHE A 58 -23.24 5.92 -15.20
CA PHE A 58 -23.35 7.32 -14.76
C PHE A 58 -22.07 8.09 -15.10
N GLU A 59 -22.21 9.41 -15.13
CA GLU A 59 -21.10 10.33 -15.35
C GLU A 59 -20.67 10.93 -14.01
N ILE A 60 -19.39 11.30 -13.93
CA ILE A 60 -18.82 12.01 -12.79
C ILE A 60 -18.51 13.43 -13.25
N GLU A 61 -18.74 14.40 -12.38
CA GLU A 61 -18.38 15.79 -12.64
C GLU A 61 -16.87 15.91 -12.91
N GLU A 62 -16.53 16.58 -14.00
CA GLU A 62 -15.13 16.91 -14.30
C GLU A 62 -14.57 17.77 -13.16
N ASN A 63 -13.48 17.29 -12.56
CA ASN A 63 -12.73 18.03 -11.56
C ASN A 63 -11.23 17.92 -11.87
N ASP A 64 -10.42 18.75 -11.21
CA ASP A 64 -8.97 18.78 -11.43
C ASP A 64 -8.26 17.47 -11.02
N LEU A 65 -8.97 16.58 -10.32
CA LEU A 65 -8.45 15.29 -9.89
C LEU A 65 -8.76 14.23 -10.94
N GLU A 66 -7.80 13.34 -11.17
CA GLU A 66 -8.04 12.17 -12.01
C GLU A 66 -9.06 11.24 -11.32
N ASN A 67 -10.32 11.33 -11.76
CA ASN A 67 -11.46 10.65 -11.15
C ASN A 67 -12.33 9.98 -12.22
N TYR A 68 -12.75 8.74 -11.98
CA TYR A 68 -13.58 7.98 -12.93
C TYR A 68 -14.69 7.18 -12.25
N PRO A 69 -15.78 6.84 -12.98
CA PRO A 69 -16.84 6.00 -12.46
C PRO A 69 -16.31 4.63 -12.04
N MET A 70 -16.75 4.19 -10.87
CA MET A 70 -16.44 2.87 -10.33
C MET A 70 -17.71 2.26 -9.76
N VAL A 71 -17.93 0.96 -10.00
CA VAL A 71 -19.12 0.25 -9.50
C VAL A 71 -18.67 -0.99 -8.73
N ILE A 72 -19.24 -1.18 -7.54
CA ILE A 72 -19.03 -2.36 -6.72
C ILE A 72 -20.25 -3.28 -6.87
N GLU A 73 -20.02 -4.55 -7.20
CA GLU A 73 -21.02 -5.61 -7.23
C GLU A 73 -20.91 -6.43 -5.94
N ILE A 74 -22.04 -6.72 -5.32
CA ILE A 74 -22.17 -7.58 -4.13
C ILE A 74 -23.31 -8.59 -4.32
N GLU A 75 -23.24 -9.71 -3.60
CA GLU A 75 -24.32 -10.70 -3.53
C GLU A 75 -25.16 -10.47 -2.26
N THR A 76 -26.48 -10.35 -2.40
CA THR A 76 -27.38 -10.09 -1.26
C THR A 76 -27.39 -11.21 -0.23
N ASP A 77 -27.12 -12.44 -0.68
CA ASP A 77 -27.18 -13.65 0.14
C ASP A 77 -26.04 -13.70 1.19
N ASP A 78 -25.03 -12.83 1.05
CA ASP A 78 -23.95 -12.68 2.03
C ASP A 78 -24.36 -11.83 3.25
N TYR A 79 -25.56 -11.24 3.24
CA TYR A 79 -26.08 -10.32 4.26
C TYR A 79 -27.39 -10.84 4.88
N LYS A 80 -27.75 -10.32 6.06
CA LYS A 80 -29.01 -10.71 6.73
C LYS A 80 -30.23 -10.28 5.91
N ASP A 81 -31.30 -11.06 6.02
CA ASP A 81 -32.59 -10.69 5.45
C ASP A 81 -33.03 -9.31 5.96
N GLY A 82 -33.50 -8.46 5.05
CA GLY A 82 -33.90 -7.09 5.35
C GLY A 82 -32.76 -6.08 5.51
N PHE A 83 -31.50 -6.46 5.27
CA PHE A 83 -30.37 -5.52 5.31
C PHE A 83 -30.43 -4.44 4.21
N PHE A 84 -31.11 -4.74 3.09
CA PHE A 84 -31.37 -3.82 1.99
C PHE A 84 -32.87 -3.59 1.84
N GLU A 85 -33.31 -2.33 1.85
CA GLU A 85 -34.72 -1.94 1.70
C GLU A 85 -35.02 -1.57 0.25
N LYS A 86 -35.93 -2.30 -0.44
CA LYS A 86 -36.39 -1.91 -1.78
C LYS A 86 -37.16 -0.60 -1.70
N ALA A 87 -36.66 0.45 -2.34
CA ALA A 87 -37.28 1.78 -2.30
C ALA A 87 -38.17 2.05 -3.50
N LYS A 88 -37.73 1.67 -4.71
CA LYS A 88 -38.45 1.97 -5.95
C LYS A 88 -38.08 0.99 -7.04
N GLU A 89 -38.97 0.83 -8.00
CA GLU A 89 -38.70 0.19 -9.27
C GLU A 89 -39.02 1.17 -10.40
N HIS A 90 -38.11 1.30 -11.37
CA HIS A 90 -38.27 2.17 -12.53
C HIS A 90 -37.61 1.49 -13.74
N ASP A 91 -38.34 1.38 -14.85
CA ASP A 91 -37.86 0.77 -16.10
C ASP A 91 -37.19 -0.61 -15.92
N GLY A 92 -37.76 -1.45 -15.04
CA GLY A 92 -37.23 -2.79 -14.73
C GLY A 92 -35.90 -2.78 -13.99
N VAL A 93 -35.53 -1.66 -13.35
CA VAL A 93 -34.41 -1.54 -12.41
C VAL A 93 -34.99 -1.28 -11.02
N GLU A 94 -34.58 -2.09 -10.06
CA GLU A 94 -34.94 -1.93 -8.67
C GLU A 94 -33.83 -1.15 -7.95
N ALA A 95 -34.22 -0.14 -7.17
CA ALA A 95 -33.34 0.63 -6.32
C ALA A 95 -33.54 0.23 -4.86
N TYR A 96 -32.44 -0.02 -4.16
CA TYR A 96 -32.38 -0.43 -2.77
C TYR A 96 -31.64 0.60 -1.92
N LEU A 97 -32.00 0.70 -0.65
CA LEU A 97 -31.37 1.58 0.34
C LEU A 97 -30.72 0.74 1.43
N CYS A 98 -29.51 1.14 1.82
CA CYS A 98 -28.85 0.65 3.02
C CYS A 98 -28.52 1.83 3.94
N TYR A 99 -28.99 1.77 5.18
CA TYR A 99 -28.75 2.79 6.22
C TYR A 99 -27.50 2.49 7.07
N HIS A 100 -26.79 1.41 6.75
CA HIS A 100 -25.67 0.89 7.52
C HIS A 100 -24.42 0.77 6.67
N THR A 101 -23.26 0.63 7.31
CA THR A 101 -22.02 0.25 6.63
C THR A 101 -22.17 -1.13 6.00
N ILE A 102 -21.87 -1.23 4.71
CA ILE A 102 -21.80 -2.48 3.96
C ILE A 102 -20.34 -2.96 4.06
N ASN A 103 -20.12 -4.02 4.83
CA ASN A 103 -18.84 -4.74 4.81
C ASN A 103 -18.70 -5.46 3.48
N LEU A 104 -17.52 -5.47 2.89
CA LEU A 104 -17.22 -6.20 1.65
C LEU A 104 -16.47 -7.49 2.00
N ASN A 105 -16.59 -8.49 1.13
CA ASN A 105 -15.82 -9.72 1.24
C ASN A 105 -15.10 -10.03 -0.08
N PRO A 106 -13.95 -10.73 -0.06
CA PRO A 106 -13.20 -11.04 -1.27
C PRO A 106 -13.81 -12.19 -2.09
N PHE A 107 -14.88 -12.85 -1.61
CA PHE A 107 -15.42 -14.07 -2.22
C PHE A 107 -16.41 -13.74 -3.36
N HIS A 108 -17.39 -12.88 -3.08
CA HIS A 108 -18.47 -12.53 -4.03
C HIS A 108 -18.50 -11.05 -4.42
N CYS A 109 -17.61 -10.21 -3.88
CA CYS A 109 -17.55 -8.81 -4.27
C CYS A 109 -16.67 -8.61 -5.51
N ARG A 110 -17.18 -7.86 -6.50
CA ARG A 110 -16.43 -7.44 -7.70
C ARG A 110 -16.40 -5.93 -7.83
N ILE A 111 -15.33 -5.41 -8.40
CA ILE A 111 -15.18 -3.96 -8.63
C ILE A 111 -14.94 -3.76 -10.12
N TYR A 112 -15.73 -2.89 -10.75
CA TYR A 112 -15.68 -2.62 -12.18
C TYR A 112 -15.30 -1.18 -12.48
N PHE A 113 -14.44 -1.03 -13.49
CA PHE A 113 -14.11 0.23 -14.14
C PHE A 113 -14.69 0.27 -15.56
N ASN A 114 -14.80 1.46 -16.15
CA ASN A 114 -15.27 1.59 -17.55
C ASN A 114 -14.17 1.25 -18.56
N SER A 115 -12.89 1.42 -18.19
CA SER A 115 -11.77 1.10 -19.07
C SER A 115 -10.57 0.47 -18.35
N TYR A 116 -9.69 -0.17 -19.12
CA TYR A 116 -8.44 -0.73 -18.60
C TYR A 116 -7.46 0.33 -18.12
N GLN A 117 -7.46 1.51 -18.74
CA GLN A 117 -6.62 2.63 -18.34
C GLN A 117 -6.98 3.11 -16.92
N GLU A 118 -8.28 3.30 -16.65
CA GLU A 118 -8.80 3.66 -15.34
C GLU A 118 -8.40 2.61 -14.28
N ARG A 119 -8.64 1.33 -14.59
CA ARG A 119 -8.25 0.22 -13.72
C ARG A 119 -6.76 0.25 -13.40
N GLN A 120 -5.90 0.38 -14.41
CA GLN A 120 -4.45 0.37 -14.23
C GLN A 120 -3.96 1.58 -13.43
N GLY A 121 -4.51 2.77 -13.69
CA GLY A 121 -4.19 3.98 -12.95
C GLY A 121 -4.50 3.84 -11.46
N VAL A 122 -5.68 3.30 -11.12
CA VAL A 122 -6.08 3.07 -9.72
C VAL A 122 -5.23 2.01 -9.04
N LEU A 123 -4.96 0.88 -9.68
CA LEU A 123 -4.14 -0.19 -9.11
C LEU A 123 -2.70 0.28 -8.83
N SER A 124 -2.13 1.11 -9.71
CA SER A 124 -0.80 1.68 -9.51
C SER A 124 -0.76 2.60 -8.29
N LYS A 125 -1.79 3.44 -8.08
CA LYS A 125 -1.93 4.29 -6.89
C LYS A 125 -2.18 3.47 -5.62
N ALA A 126 -2.89 2.35 -5.72
CA ALA A 126 -3.18 1.47 -4.60
C ALA A 126 -1.92 0.72 -4.10
N GLU A 127 -1.01 0.32 -5.00
CA GLU A 127 0.27 -0.30 -4.61
C GLU A 127 1.09 0.60 -3.69
N GLN A 128 1.11 1.90 -3.99
CA GLN A 128 1.83 2.93 -3.24
C GLN A 128 1.14 3.33 -1.93
N SER A 129 -0.12 2.96 -1.73
CA SER A 129 -0.87 3.32 -0.52
C SER A 129 -0.46 2.44 0.67
N LEU A 130 -0.07 3.10 1.77
CA LEU A 130 0.22 2.47 3.06
C LEU A 130 -1.05 2.07 3.83
N GLU A 131 -2.19 2.66 3.49
CA GLU A 131 -3.48 2.41 4.16
C GLU A 131 -4.28 1.29 3.48
N ASN A 132 -4.08 1.07 2.18
CA ASN A 132 -4.80 0.07 1.40
C ASN A 132 -4.28 -1.34 1.71
N LYS A 133 -5.05 -2.09 2.50
CA LYS A 133 -4.70 -3.44 2.99
C LYS A 133 -5.10 -4.53 2.01
N PHE A 134 -6.18 -4.32 1.24
CA PHE A 134 -6.89 -5.40 0.56
C PHE A 134 -6.80 -5.43 -0.95
N TYR A 135 -6.27 -4.41 -1.64
CA TYR A 135 -6.27 -4.43 -3.11
C TYR A 135 -5.57 -5.66 -3.72
N LYS A 136 -4.51 -6.21 -3.10
CA LYS A 136 -3.87 -7.45 -3.59
C LYS A 136 -4.81 -8.64 -3.53
N LEU A 137 -5.61 -8.72 -2.46
CA LEU A 137 -6.61 -9.76 -2.26
C LEU A 137 -7.77 -9.63 -3.25
N TYR A 138 -8.23 -8.39 -3.50
CA TYR A 138 -9.34 -8.10 -4.41
C TYR A 138 -8.91 -8.03 -5.89
N ALA A 139 -7.61 -7.98 -6.20
CA ALA A 139 -7.10 -7.83 -7.56
C ALA A 139 -7.73 -8.82 -8.58
N PRO A 140 -7.96 -10.10 -8.25
CA PRO A 140 -8.66 -11.03 -9.15
C PRO A 140 -10.12 -10.65 -9.46
N ASN A 141 -10.78 -9.92 -8.56
CA ASN A 141 -12.18 -9.49 -8.69
C ASN A 141 -12.32 -8.09 -9.31
N ILE A 142 -11.22 -7.46 -9.68
CA ILE A 142 -11.20 -6.13 -10.28
C ILE A 142 -11.20 -6.25 -11.81
N GLY A 143 -12.35 -5.93 -12.41
CA GLY A 143 -12.62 -6.07 -13.85
C GLY A 143 -12.92 -4.76 -14.56
N VAL A 144 -13.17 -4.87 -15.86
CA VAL A 144 -13.59 -3.75 -16.73
C VAL A 144 -14.91 -4.13 -17.39
N LYS A 145 -15.90 -3.24 -17.32
CA LYS A 145 -17.16 -3.33 -18.08
C LYS A 145 -17.20 -2.13 -19.04
N PRO A 146 -16.71 -2.26 -20.28
CA PRO A 146 -16.72 -1.14 -21.23
C PRO A 146 -18.14 -0.75 -21.64
N LYS A 147 -18.35 0.51 -22.05
CA LYS A 147 -19.63 0.97 -22.62
C LYS A 147 -19.76 0.38 -24.03
N GLU A 148 -20.75 -0.47 -24.26
CA GLU A 148 -21.04 -0.96 -25.61
C GLU A 148 -21.45 0.21 -26.50
N LYS A 149 -20.72 0.42 -27.60
CA LYS A 149 -21.16 1.33 -28.66
C LYS A 149 -22.10 0.60 -29.59
N LYS A 150 -23.38 0.97 -29.55
CA LYS A 150 -24.38 0.50 -30.51
C LYS A 150 -23.94 0.91 -31.92
N THR A 151 -23.52 -0.05 -32.74
CA THR A 151 -23.48 0.08 -34.20
C THR A 151 -24.89 -0.11 -34.77
N PHE A 152 -25.13 0.38 -35.99
CA PHE A 152 -26.43 0.28 -36.69
C PHE A 152 -26.99 -1.15 -36.75
N PHE A 153 -26.12 -2.18 -36.75
CA PHE A 153 -26.50 -3.60 -36.69
C PHE A 153 -26.81 -4.12 -35.26
N GLY A 154 -26.31 -3.47 -34.20
CA GLY A 154 -26.65 -3.80 -32.81
C GLY A 154 -28.11 -3.48 -32.47
N VAL A 155 -28.69 -2.45 -33.11
CA VAL A 155 -30.11 -2.10 -32.98
C VAL A 155 -31.01 -3.18 -33.58
N ALA A 156 -30.59 -3.81 -34.69
CA ALA A 156 -31.32 -4.91 -35.29
C ALA A 156 -31.23 -6.21 -34.46
N LYS A 157 -30.10 -6.45 -33.76
CA LYS A 157 -29.94 -7.63 -32.91
C LYS A 157 -30.78 -7.55 -31.62
N ASP A 158 -30.87 -6.37 -31.00
CA ASP A 158 -31.78 -6.10 -29.86
C ASP A 158 -33.26 -6.32 -30.21
N LEU A 159 -33.65 -6.11 -31.48
CA LEU A 159 -35.02 -6.36 -31.98
C LEU A 159 -35.38 -7.85 -32.04
N PHE A 160 -34.39 -8.75 -32.11
CA PHE A 160 -34.58 -10.20 -32.25
C PHE A 160 -34.03 -11.03 -31.08
N THR A 161 -33.39 -10.40 -30.10
CA THR A 161 -32.93 -11.06 -28.87
C THR A 161 -33.49 -10.33 -27.66
N GLN A 162 -34.52 -10.89 -27.03
CA GLN A 162 -35.00 -10.49 -25.71
C GLN A 162 -34.00 -10.93 -24.61
N SER A 163 -32.71 -10.62 -24.75
CA SER A 163 -31.80 -10.71 -23.62
C SER A 163 -31.96 -9.44 -22.80
N GLU A 164 -32.45 -9.56 -21.56
CA GLU A 164 -32.47 -8.43 -20.62
C GLU A 164 -31.08 -7.81 -20.55
N LYS A 165 -30.99 -6.51 -20.82
CA LYS A 165 -29.74 -5.78 -20.63
C LYS A 165 -29.43 -5.72 -19.15
N ASP A 166 -28.23 -6.17 -18.81
CA ASP A 166 -27.70 -6.24 -17.44
C ASP A 166 -27.18 -4.88 -16.95
N ASP A 167 -27.09 -3.88 -17.83
CA ASP A 167 -26.74 -2.49 -17.52
C ASP A 167 -27.82 -1.49 -17.96
N PHE A 168 -27.84 -0.32 -17.31
CA PHE A 168 -28.79 0.76 -17.61
C PHE A 168 -28.11 2.13 -17.57
N LEU A 169 -28.66 3.10 -18.31
CA LEU A 169 -28.21 4.48 -18.26
C LEU A 169 -28.88 5.19 -17.07
N TRP A 170 -28.07 5.60 -16.10
CA TRP A 170 -28.58 6.25 -14.90
C TRP A 170 -29.10 7.66 -15.20
N ASN A 171 -30.16 8.04 -14.50
CA ASN A 171 -30.72 9.39 -14.50
C ASN A 171 -31.34 9.74 -13.11
N PRO A 172 -31.66 11.01 -12.82
CA PRO A 172 -32.17 11.42 -11.51
C PRO A 172 -33.50 10.79 -11.07
N LEU A 173 -34.31 10.21 -11.96
CA LEU A 173 -35.60 9.59 -11.61
C LEU A 173 -35.43 8.33 -10.75
N TYR A 174 -34.26 7.70 -10.83
CA TYR A 174 -33.88 6.53 -10.04
C TYR A 174 -33.56 6.86 -8.58
N VAL A 175 -33.34 8.13 -8.23
CA VAL A 175 -33.03 8.58 -6.86
C VAL A 175 -34.14 9.45 -6.23
N ASN A 176 -35.30 9.52 -6.88
CA ASN A 176 -36.47 10.24 -6.36
C ASN A 176 -37.33 9.32 -5.47
N PHE A 177 -36.91 9.16 -4.22
CA PHE A 177 -37.61 8.43 -3.16
C PHE A 177 -37.46 9.14 -1.80
N LYS A 178 -38.33 8.82 -0.84
CA LYS A 178 -38.26 9.37 0.52
C LYS A 178 -37.24 8.58 1.34
N ILE A 179 -36.33 9.29 1.99
CA ILE A 179 -35.36 8.72 2.94
C ILE A 179 -35.90 8.92 4.35
N LYS A 180 -35.71 7.93 5.22
CA LYS A 180 -36.06 8.04 6.65
C LYS A 180 -35.26 9.19 7.28
N ASN A 181 -35.95 10.11 7.93
CA ASN A 181 -35.32 11.25 8.59
C ASN A 181 -34.83 10.86 10.00
N GLU A 182 -33.80 10.03 10.05
CA GLU A 182 -33.20 9.54 11.30
C GLU A 182 -31.82 10.18 11.53
N PRO A 183 -31.43 10.42 12.80
CA PRO A 183 -30.09 10.88 13.09
C PRO A 183 -29.06 9.85 12.64
N ILE A 184 -27.97 10.30 12.01
CA ILE A 184 -26.86 9.42 11.62
C ILE A 184 -26.20 8.90 12.90
N ASP A 185 -26.42 7.62 13.19
CA ASP A 185 -25.77 6.89 14.27
C ASP A 185 -24.60 6.05 13.72
N VAL A 186 -23.40 6.39 14.16
CA VAL A 186 -22.16 5.69 13.78
C VAL A 186 -21.71 4.70 14.86
N SER A 187 -22.44 4.55 15.97
CA SER A 187 -21.99 3.77 17.13
C SER A 187 -21.73 2.32 16.78
N ARG A 188 -22.61 1.71 15.97
CA ARG A 188 -22.44 0.34 15.48
C ARG A 188 -21.22 0.20 14.55
N ASP A 189 -20.97 1.18 13.69
CA ASP A 189 -19.83 1.19 12.75
C ASP A 189 -18.49 1.26 13.51
N VAL A 190 -18.43 2.14 14.52
CA VAL A 190 -17.28 2.26 15.43
C VAL A 190 -17.05 0.97 16.22
N LEU A 191 -18.13 0.36 16.73
CA LEU A 191 -18.04 -0.91 17.46
C LEU A 191 -17.49 -2.03 16.55
N LEU A 192 -18.00 -2.16 15.33
CA LEU A 192 -17.52 -3.16 14.36
C LEU A 192 -16.05 -2.95 13.99
N ASP A 193 -15.60 -1.72 13.77
CA ASP A 193 -14.19 -1.43 13.49
C ASP A 193 -13.28 -1.85 14.66
N ARG A 194 -13.70 -1.60 15.91
CA ARG A 194 -12.98 -2.02 17.12
C ARG A 194 -12.96 -3.53 17.32
N ILE A 195 -14.08 -4.22 17.11
CA ILE A 195 -14.15 -5.68 17.20
C ILE A 195 -13.27 -6.30 16.12
N LYS A 196 -13.37 -5.83 14.85
CA LYS A 196 -12.50 -6.29 13.76
C LYS A 196 -11.02 -6.03 14.10
N GLY A 197 -10.70 -4.89 14.70
CA GLY A 197 -9.35 -4.55 15.14
C GLY A 197 -8.82 -5.51 16.20
N PHE A 198 -9.63 -5.79 17.23
CA PHE A 198 -9.34 -6.77 18.26
C PHE A 198 -9.07 -8.15 17.67
N ILE A 199 -9.98 -8.67 16.83
CA ILE A 199 -9.87 -9.99 16.20
C ILE A 199 -8.55 -10.14 15.43
N TYR A 200 -8.24 -9.17 14.56
CA TYR A 200 -7.02 -9.21 13.75
C TYR A 200 -5.77 -9.14 14.61
N CYS A 201 -5.70 -8.18 15.54
CA CYS A 201 -4.52 -8.02 16.39
C CYS A 201 -4.32 -9.19 17.35
N TYR A 202 -5.40 -9.73 17.90
CA TYR A 202 -5.36 -10.89 18.80
C TYR A 202 -4.84 -12.12 18.08
N LEU A 203 -5.33 -12.43 16.88
CA LEU A 203 -4.86 -13.57 16.09
C LEU A 203 -3.41 -13.40 15.63
N ILE A 204 -3.05 -12.21 15.12
CA ILE A 204 -1.67 -11.90 14.73
C ILE A 204 -0.75 -12.07 15.94
N GLY A 205 -1.16 -11.57 17.12
CA GLY A 205 -0.41 -11.71 18.36
C GLY A 205 -0.28 -13.16 18.81
N ALA A 206 -1.33 -13.97 18.71
CA ALA A 206 -1.30 -15.40 19.03
C ALA A 206 -0.30 -16.14 18.13
N ASN A 207 -0.38 -15.92 16.82
CA ASN A 207 0.52 -16.55 15.84
C ASN A 207 1.97 -16.00 15.88
N SER A 208 2.18 -14.81 16.44
CA SER A 208 3.51 -14.21 16.57
C SER A 208 4.17 -14.47 17.93
N SER A 209 3.42 -15.00 18.90
CA SER A 209 3.94 -15.26 20.25
C SER A 209 5.01 -16.34 20.21
N VAL A 210 6.05 -16.19 21.02
CA VAL A 210 7.24 -17.07 21.02
C VAL A 210 7.36 -17.84 22.33
N SER A 211 8.18 -18.90 22.37
CA SER A 211 8.52 -19.57 23.64
C SER A 211 9.20 -18.62 24.63
N ASN A 212 9.14 -18.95 25.92
CA ASN A 212 9.80 -18.19 26.99
C ASN A 212 11.31 -18.06 26.75
N GLU A 213 11.93 -19.14 26.29
CA GLU A 213 13.36 -19.21 26.00
C GLU A 213 13.72 -18.28 24.84
N VAL A 214 12.94 -18.29 23.75
CA VAL A 214 13.15 -17.40 22.60
C VAL A 214 12.94 -15.93 22.98
N GLY A 215 11.92 -15.62 23.78
CA GLY A 215 11.68 -14.27 24.30
C GLY A 215 12.85 -13.75 25.15
N LYS A 216 13.37 -14.59 26.06
CA LYS A 216 14.57 -14.29 26.85
C LYS A 216 15.81 -14.07 25.98
N LEU A 217 16.04 -14.93 24.98
CA LEU A 217 17.16 -14.76 24.03
C LEU A 217 17.06 -13.45 23.25
N LYS A 218 15.87 -13.04 22.82
CA LYS A 218 15.63 -11.75 22.15
C LYS A 218 15.97 -10.56 23.06
N ALA A 219 15.53 -10.59 24.31
CA ALA A 219 15.84 -9.55 25.29
C ALA A 219 17.35 -9.49 25.59
N LEU A 220 17.99 -10.64 25.82
CA LEU A 220 19.43 -10.75 26.06
C LEU A 220 20.24 -10.25 24.86
N SER A 221 19.88 -10.66 23.64
CA SER A 221 20.51 -10.19 22.40
C SER A 221 20.47 -8.67 22.28
N ARG A 222 19.32 -8.03 22.57
CA ARG A 222 19.22 -6.56 22.56
C ARG A 222 20.10 -5.91 23.63
N LYS A 223 20.10 -6.45 24.86
CA LYS A 223 20.95 -5.94 25.95
C LYS A 223 22.43 -6.05 25.60
N LEU A 224 22.86 -7.19 25.06
CA LEU A 224 24.23 -7.42 24.59
C LEU A 224 24.59 -6.47 23.46
N ARG A 225 23.74 -6.36 22.42
CA ARG A 225 23.94 -5.43 21.30
C ARG A 225 24.09 -3.98 21.77
N ASN A 226 23.22 -3.53 22.67
CA ASN A 226 23.26 -2.15 23.18
C ASN A 226 24.53 -1.88 23.99
N THR A 227 24.92 -2.84 24.84
CA THR A 227 26.14 -2.74 25.65
C THR A 227 27.37 -2.71 24.76
N LEU A 228 27.46 -3.63 23.78
CA LEU A 228 28.54 -3.67 22.80
C LEU A 228 28.58 -2.40 21.94
N SER A 229 27.43 -1.90 21.50
CA SER A 229 27.35 -0.66 20.71
C SER A 229 27.88 0.54 21.51
N ALA A 230 27.54 0.62 22.80
CA ALA A 230 28.07 1.66 23.68
C ALA A 230 29.60 1.57 23.83
N VAL A 231 30.15 0.36 23.91
CA VAL A 231 31.61 0.15 23.97
C VAL A 231 32.29 0.51 22.65
N VAL A 232 31.76 0.03 21.51
CA VAL A 232 32.31 0.27 20.17
C VAL A 232 32.34 1.76 19.83
N ASN A 233 31.32 2.50 20.26
CA ASN A 233 31.20 3.95 20.04
C ASN A 233 31.88 4.80 21.12
N SER A 234 32.45 4.18 22.17
CA SER A 234 33.17 4.92 23.21
C SER A 234 34.51 5.46 22.69
N PRO A 235 35.00 6.61 23.20
CA PRO A 235 36.29 7.17 22.79
C PRO A 235 37.46 6.19 23.01
N ASP A 236 37.44 5.50 24.16
CA ASP A 236 38.52 4.59 24.56
C ASP A 236 38.37 3.19 23.96
N LYS A 237 37.22 2.91 23.32
CA LYS A 237 36.86 1.61 22.71
C LYS A 237 37.06 0.42 23.65
N ARG A 238 36.94 0.65 24.96
CA ARG A 238 37.13 -0.35 26.01
C ARG A 238 35.91 -0.40 26.92
N PRO A 239 35.48 -1.58 27.36
CA PRO A 239 34.37 -1.70 28.30
C PRO A 239 34.81 -1.20 29.68
N THR A 240 33.87 -0.58 30.40
CA THR A 240 33.96 -0.43 31.86
C THR A 240 33.78 -1.79 32.53
N GLN A 241 34.23 -1.95 33.78
CA GLN A 241 34.05 -3.21 34.53
C GLN A 241 32.58 -3.67 34.55
N ALA A 242 31.63 -2.76 34.77
CA ALA A 242 30.21 -3.08 34.77
C ALA A 242 29.69 -3.54 33.40
N GLN A 243 30.22 -2.99 32.29
CA GLN A 243 29.89 -3.43 30.94
C GLN A 243 30.50 -4.80 30.64
N ASP A 244 31.74 -5.03 31.06
CA ASP A 244 32.44 -6.30 30.90
C ASP A 244 31.70 -7.42 31.63
N ASP A 245 31.35 -7.21 32.91
CA ASP A 245 30.56 -8.14 33.71
C ASP A 245 29.17 -8.41 33.08
N ALA A 246 28.52 -7.37 32.55
CA ALA A 246 27.23 -7.49 31.88
C ALA A 246 27.30 -8.30 30.58
N ILE A 247 28.39 -8.13 29.80
CA ILE A 247 28.63 -8.88 28.57
C ILE A 247 28.94 -10.34 28.92
N LEU A 248 29.83 -10.60 29.87
CA LEU A 248 30.24 -11.95 30.28
C LEU A 248 29.06 -12.75 30.83
N ASN A 249 28.29 -12.16 31.75
CA ASN A 249 27.08 -12.80 32.27
C ASN A 249 26.01 -12.97 31.17
N GLY A 250 25.83 -11.97 30.31
CA GLY A 250 24.87 -12.04 29.21
C GLY A 250 25.18 -13.14 28.21
N ILE A 251 26.45 -13.32 27.81
CA ILE A 251 26.92 -14.39 26.93
C ILE A 251 26.70 -15.76 27.58
N ARG A 252 27.05 -15.90 28.87
CA ARG A 252 26.85 -17.16 29.61
C ARG A 252 25.37 -17.58 29.59
N VAL A 253 24.49 -16.68 30.03
CA VAL A 253 23.04 -16.96 30.09
C VAL A 253 22.47 -17.20 28.69
N PHE A 254 22.94 -16.44 27.68
CA PHE A 254 22.52 -16.65 26.30
C PHE A 254 22.86 -18.07 25.83
N ASN A 255 24.12 -18.50 26.01
CA ASN A 255 24.57 -19.81 25.58
C ASN A 255 23.88 -20.95 26.35
N GLU A 256 23.63 -20.77 27.65
CA GLU A 256 22.86 -21.72 28.46
C GLU A 256 21.45 -21.92 27.91
N ILE A 257 20.72 -20.83 27.65
CA ILE A 257 19.36 -20.90 27.11
C ILE A 257 19.39 -21.46 25.68
N TYR A 258 20.25 -20.93 24.80
CA TYR A 258 20.36 -21.37 23.41
C TYR A 258 20.63 -22.88 23.33
N SER A 259 21.58 -23.37 24.13
CA SER A 259 21.95 -24.79 24.15
C SER A 259 20.83 -25.71 24.65
N SER A 260 19.88 -25.18 25.43
CA SER A 260 18.75 -25.94 25.96
C SER A 260 17.64 -26.19 24.93
N ILE A 261 17.57 -25.39 23.86
CA ILE A 261 16.49 -25.46 22.87
C ILE A 261 16.97 -25.70 21.42
N ASP A 262 18.24 -25.45 21.12
CA ASP A 262 18.80 -25.72 19.79
C ASP A 262 19.02 -27.23 19.58
N GLU A 263 18.33 -27.80 18.59
CA GLU A 263 18.40 -29.24 18.30
C GLU A 263 19.79 -29.72 17.93
N ASP A 264 20.60 -28.90 17.24
CA ASP A 264 21.96 -29.29 16.88
C ASP A 264 22.84 -29.39 18.12
N THR A 265 22.63 -28.50 19.10
CA THR A 265 23.25 -28.56 20.42
C THR A 265 22.81 -29.77 21.23
N ILE A 266 21.50 -30.02 21.29
CA ILE A 266 20.93 -31.18 21.99
C ILE A 266 21.46 -32.48 21.36
N TRP A 267 21.51 -32.56 20.03
CA TRP A 267 22.03 -33.71 19.30
C TRP A 267 23.52 -33.93 19.60
N ASN A 268 24.33 -32.86 19.55
CA ASN A 268 25.76 -32.92 19.89
C ASN A 268 25.96 -33.40 21.33
N LYS A 269 25.18 -32.88 22.28
CA LYS A 269 25.24 -33.28 23.70
C LYS A 269 24.92 -34.77 23.86
N ASN A 270 23.84 -35.25 23.25
CA ASN A 270 23.44 -36.66 23.31
C ASN A 270 24.49 -37.58 22.67
N LEU A 271 25.09 -37.18 21.54
CA LEU A 271 26.16 -37.95 20.90
C LEU A 271 27.42 -38.02 21.79
N LEU A 272 27.79 -36.90 22.41
CA LEU A 272 28.93 -36.86 23.34
C LEU A 272 28.67 -37.73 24.58
N GLU A 273 27.49 -37.62 25.18
CA GLU A 273 27.10 -38.46 26.32
C GLU A 273 27.15 -39.94 25.96
N LEU A 274 26.61 -40.33 24.80
CA LEU A 274 26.66 -41.70 24.30
C LEU A 274 28.10 -42.19 24.17
N LYS A 275 28.97 -41.45 23.49
CA LYS A 275 30.36 -41.84 23.23
C LYS A 275 31.26 -41.85 24.47
N LEU A 276 30.97 -40.97 25.43
CA LEU A 276 31.67 -40.95 26.72
C LEU A 276 31.17 -42.06 27.65
N SER A 277 29.89 -42.44 27.57
CA SER A 277 29.34 -43.53 28.37
C SER A 277 29.86 -44.91 27.93
N ASP A 278 30.14 -45.07 26.64
CA ASP A 278 30.72 -46.28 26.03
C ASP A 278 32.26 -46.31 26.14
N ASN A 279 32.82 -45.73 27.22
CA ASN A 279 34.27 -45.71 27.39
C ASN A 279 34.80 -47.07 27.87
N PRO A 280 35.97 -47.52 27.38
CA PRO A 280 36.51 -48.85 27.70
C PRO A 280 36.93 -49.01 29.18
N GLN A 281 36.99 -47.90 29.93
CA GLN A 281 37.38 -47.89 31.34
C GLN A 281 36.17 -48.00 32.28
N GLY A 282 34.94 -48.06 31.76
CA GLY A 282 33.71 -48.14 32.55
C GLY A 282 33.49 -46.92 33.45
N LEU A 283 34.14 -45.79 33.17
CA LEU A 283 34.03 -44.55 33.94
C LEU A 283 32.65 -43.92 33.75
N SER A 284 32.21 -43.12 34.72
CA SER A 284 31.06 -42.24 34.49
C SER A 284 31.37 -41.24 33.36
N THR A 285 30.35 -40.80 32.62
CA THR A 285 30.50 -39.77 31.58
C THR A 285 31.23 -38.53 32.07
N LYS A 286 30.98 -38.13 33.33
CA LYS A 286 31.63 -36.97 33.97
C LYS A 286 33.11 -37.22 34.20
N ASP A 287 33.48 -38.39 34.72
CA ASP A 287 34.87 -38.72 35.02
C ASP A 287 35.68 -38.96 33.74
N ALA A 288 35.08 -39.62 32.73
CA ALA A 288 35.66 -39.77 31.41
C ALA A 288 35.96 -38.40 30.77
N LYS A 289 35.01 -37.46 30.84
CA LYS A 289 35.21 -36.09 30.36
C LYS A 289 36.35 -35.38 31.10
N ASN A 290 36.35 -35.44 32.43
CA ASN A 290 37.40 -34.82 33.25
C ASN A 290 38.79 -35.39 32.92
N LEU A 291 38.89 -36.70 32.71
CA LEU A 291 40.13 -37.38 32.36
C LEU A 291 40.65 -36.94 30.97
N LEU A 292 39.76 -36.84 29.98
CA LEU A 292 40.12 -36.33 28.65
C LEU A 292 40.62 -34.88 28.69
N HIS A 293 40.02 -34.04 29.55
CA HIS A 293 40.51 -32.68 29.78
C HIS A 293 41.87 -32.67 30.48
N TYR A 294 42.04 -33.49 31.52
CA TYR A 294 43.31 -33.62 32.25
C TYR A 294 44.47 -34.03 31.32
N TRP A 295 44.20 -34.90 30.35
CA TRP A 295 45.18 -35.32 29.33
C TRP A 295 45.29 -34.39 28.12
N GLY A 296 44.50 -33.31 28.05
CA GLY A 296 44.52 -32.36 26.94
C GLY A 296 44.07 -32.93 25.59
N VAL A 297 43.32 -34.04 25.60
CA VAL A 297 42.87 -34.75 24.36
C VAL A 297 41.38 -34.62 24.09
N TYR A 298 40.65 -33.86 24.91
CA TYR A 298 39.20 -33.68 24.75
C TYR A 298 38.83 -33.08 23.38
N ASP A 299 39.54 -32.05 22.94
CA ASP A 299 39.26 -31.43 21.64
C ASP A 299 39.54 -32.38 20.47
N ALA A 300 40.62 -33.17 20.56
CA ALA A 300 40.93 -34.20 19.58
C ALA A 300 39.88 -35.31 19.56
N PHE A 301 39.28 -35.64 20.71
CA PHE A 301 38.14 -36.56 20.80
C PHE A 301 36.90 -35.95 20.11
N CYS A 302 36.53 -34.71 20.43
CA CYS A 302 35.40 -34.02 19.81
C CYS A 302 35.57 -33.89 18.28
N ASN A 303 36.78 -33.56 17.80
CA ASN A 303 37.08 -33.41 16.36
C ASN A 303 36.95 -34.71 15.56
N LYS A 304 36.99 -35.88 16.22
CA LYS A 304 36.77 -37.19 15.58
C LYS A 304 35.28 -37.55 15.49
N LEU A 305 34.41 -36.80 16.15
CA LEU A 305 32.96 -37.03 16.11
C LEU A 305 32.32 -36.15 15.03
N PRO A 306 31.24 -36.63 14.37
CA PRO A 306 30.51 -35.85 13.38
C PRO A 306 29.61 -34.78 14.06
N LEU A 307 30.19 -33.90 14.87
CA LEU A 307 29.47 -32.84 15.57
C LEU A 307 28.92 -31.82 14.57
N ARG A 308 27.68 -31.38 14.80
CA ARG A 308 27.01 -30.34 14.01
C ARG A 308 27.50 -28.97 14.43
N ARG A 309 27.44 -28.01 13.50
CA ARG A 309 27.78 -26.60 13.81
C ARG A 309 26.69 -26.00 14.70
N VAL A 310 27.13 -25.37 15.78
CA VAL A 310 26.29 -24.69 16.77
C VAL A 310 26.75 -23.24 16.87
N TYR A 311 25.81 -22.32 17.08
CA TYR A 311 26.13 -20.93 17.34
C TYR A 311 26.66 -20.76 18.78
N ASP A 312 27.71 -19.96 18.95
CA ASP A 312 28.28 -19.63 20.25
C ASP A 312 28.40 -18.11 20.39
N ALA A 313 27.71 -17.53 21.37
CA ALA A 313 27.75 -16.09 21.65
C ALA A 313 29.12 -15.59 22.12
N ASN A 314 30.09 -16.46 22.43
CA ASN A 314 31.47 -16.05 22.69
C ASN A 314 32.10 -15.31 21.50
N GLU A 315 31.61 -15.47 20.27
CA GLU A 315 32.10 -14.70 19.11
C GLU A 315 31.94 -13.18 19.29
N LEU A 316 31.03 -12.74 20.17
CA LEU A 316 30.84 -11.33 20.52
C LEU A 316 32.11 -10.70 21.12
N TRP A 317 33.01 -11.50 21.73
CA TRP A 317 34.31 -11.02 22.22
C TRP A 317 35.20 -10.44 21.13
N SER A 318 35.01 -10.87 19.86
CA SER A 318 35.76 -10.28 18.75
C SER A 318 35.51 -8.78 18.58
N CYS A 319 34.38 -8.26 19.08
CA CYS A 319 34.12 -6.82 19.13
C CYS A 319 35.00 -6.08 20.15
N LEU A 320 35.49 -6.77 21.18
CA LEU A 320 36.29 -6.20 22.25
C LEU A 320 37.79 -6.33 21.95
N GLU A 321 38.18 -7.35 21.18
CA GLU A 321 39.55 -7.52 20.69
C GLU A 321 39.85 -6.64 19.45
N TYR A 322 38.90 -6.52 18.51
CA TYR A 322 39.06 -5.81 17.24
C TYR A 322 37.86 -4.91 16.94
N VAL A 323 37.82 -3.75 17.59
CA VAL A 323 36.70 -2.80 17.55
C VAL A 323 36.57 -2.15 16.16
N SER A 324 35.72 -2.74 15.30
CA SER A 324 35.29 -2.18 14.03
C SER A 324 33.76 -2.24 13.87
N PRO A 325 33.13 -1.24 13.21
CA PRO A 325 31.70 -1.29 12.87
C PRO A 325 31.31 -2.53 12.07
N GLU A 326 32.20 -3.01 11.19
CA GLU A 326 32.00 -4.20 10.37
C GLU A 326 31.96 -5.48 11.21
N THR A 327 32.89 -5.63 12.16
CA THR A 327 32.89 -6.74 13.12
C THR A 327 31.60 -6.73 13.94
N PHE A 328 31.21 -5.56 14.45
CA PHE A 328 29.99 -5.38 15.24
C PHE A 328 28.74 -5.80 14.46
N SER A 329 28.57 -5.32 13.22
CA SER A 329 27.44 -5.72 12.38
C SER A 329 27.44 -7.24 12.18
N ARG A 330 28.58 -7.82 11.78
CA ARG A 330 28.67 -9.26 11.49
C ARG A 330 28.25 -10.14 12.67
N VAL A 331 28.80 -9.91 13.87
CA VAL A 331 28.52 -10.79 15.02
C VAL A 331 27.12 -10.56 15.59
N THR A 332 26.60 -9.33 15.52
CA THR A 332 25.22 -9.07 15.93
C THR A 332 24.22 -9.65 14.94
N ASP A 333 24.54 -9.66 13.65
CA ASP A 333 23.74 -10.30 12.61
C ASP A 333 23.73 -11.83 12.76
N ASN A 334 24.89 -12.45 13.05
CA ASN A 334 24.99 -13.87 13.36
C ASN A 334 24.14 -14.25 14.57
N MET A 335 24.25 -13.52 15.68
CA MET A 335 23.45 -13.72 16.89
C MET A 335 21.94 -13.64 16.59
N ASN A 336 21.53 -12.61 15.86
CA ASN A 336 20.13 -12.43 15.48
C ASN A 336 19.65 -13.53 14.52
N SER A 337 20.51 -13.98 13.61
CA SER A 337 20.22 -15.09 12.70
C SER A 337 20.00 -16.40 13.45
N ALA A 338 20.83 -16.67 14.46
CA ALA A 338 20.69 -17.84 15.33
C ALA A 338 19.34 -17.84 16.08
N ILE A 339 18.92 -16.70 16.62
CA ILE A 339 17.59 -16.55 17.24
C ILE A 339 16.47 -16.74 16.21
N ARG A 340 16.58 -16.14 15.02
CA ARG A 340 15.56 -16.28 13.96
C ARG A 340 15.39 -17.73 13.51
N LYS A 341 16.48 -18.52 13.48
CA LYS A 341 16.42 -19.97 13.19
C LYS A 341 15.55 -20.69 14.22
N LEU A 342 15.72 -20.39 15.51
CA LEU A 342 14.92 -20.99 16.59
C LEU A 342 13.45 -20.55 16.53
N GLU A 343 13.20 -19.26 16.33
CA GLU A 343 11.84 -18.72 16.18
C GLU A 343 11.10 -19.31 14.97
N ALA A 344 11.75 -19.37 13.81
CA ALA A 344 11.15 -19.94 12.60
C ALA A 344 10.77 -21.41 12.79
N LYS A 345 11.55 -22.14 13.59
CA LYS A 345 11.31 -23.54 13.89
C LYS A 345 10.18 -23.73 14.90
N ASP A 346 10.19 -22.97 15.99
CA ASP A 346 9.09 -22.93 16.97
C ASP A 346 7.77 -22.62 16.25
N ASN A 347 7.79 -21.63 15.35
CA ASN A 347 6.63 -21.28 14.51
C ASN A 347 6.24 -22.37 13.50
N ALA A 348 7.19 -23.15 12.98
CA ALA A 348 6.91 -24.23 12.04
C ALA A 348 6.36 -25.49 12.71
N GLN A 349 6.69 -25.73 13.98
CA GLN A 349 6.16 -26.85 14.77
C GLN A 349 4.77 -26.56 15.33
N ARG A 350 4.39 -25.29 15.48
CA ARG A 350 3.07 -24.88 15.96
C ARG A 350 2.04 -24.92 14.84
N GLU A 351 0.89 -25.53 15.13
CA GLU A 351 -0.29 -25.34 14.30
C GLU A 351 -0.78 -23.90 14.48
N LYS A 352 -1.15 -23.25 13.36
CA LYS A 352 -1.68 -21.89 13.43
C LYS A 352 -3.04 -21.92 14.10
N TYR A 353 -3.29 -20.95 14.97
CA TYR A 353 -4.57 -20.87 15.68
C TYR A 353 -5.73 -20.63 14.71
N ALA A 354 -6.81 -21.38 14.89
CA ALA A 354 -8.10 -21.05 14.31
C ALA A 354 -8.78 -19.97 15.18
N ILE A 355 -9.36 -18.93 14.57
CA ILE A 355 -9.88 -17.78 15.33
C ILE A 355 -11.11 -18.17 16.15
N GLU A 356 -11.92 -19.09 15.63
CA GLU A 356 -13.10 -19.67 16.25
C GLU A 356 -12.80 -20.54 17.48
N GLU A 357 -11.57 -21.00 17.66
CA GLU A 357 -11.12 -21.69 18.88
C GLU A 357 -10.69 -20.69 19.97
N LEU A 358 -10.32 -19.47 19.58
CA LEU A 358 -9.85 -18.44 20.50
C LEU A 358 -10.98 -17.57 21.04
N LEU A 359 -11.96 -17.23 20.20
CA LEU A 359 -13.05 -16.33 20.54
C LEU A 359 -14.27 -16.50 19.64
N ASN A 360 -15.39 -15.95 20.09
CA ASN A 360 -16.59 -15.77 19.31
C ASN A 360 -17.21 -14.39 19.56
N VAL A 361 -17.97 -13.90 18.59
CA VAL A 361 -18.80 -12.70 18.71
C VAL A 361 -20.23 -13.10 18.36
N ASP A 362 -21.17 -12.79 19.24
CA ASP A 362 -22.59 -13.11 18.99
C ASP A 362 -23.29 -12.05 18.13
N ASP A 363 -24.56 -12.30 17.80
CA ASP A 363 -25.38 -11.40 16.98
C ASP A 363 -25.58 -10.00 17.58
N ASN A 364 -25.39 -9.85 18.89
CA ASN A 364 -25.45 -8.58 19.60
C ASN A 364 -24.09 -7.89 19.66
N LEU A 365 -23.10 -8.39 18.90
CA LEU A 365 -21.72 -7.91 18.90
C LEU A 365 -21.02 -8.03 20.27
N SER A 366 -21.46 -8.99 21.09
CA SER A 366 -20.84 -9.25 22.39
C SER A 366 -19.71 -10.27 22.27
N LEU A 367 -18.58 -9.97 22.91
CA LEU A 367 -17.38 -10.80 22.87
C LEU A 367 -17.44 -11.96 23.88
N HIS A 368 -17.12 -13.15 23.38
CA HIS A 368 -16.91 -14.36 24.17
C HIS A 368 -15.49 -14.89 23.93
N ILE A 369 -14.65 -14.84 24.96
CA ILE A 369 -13.28 -15.37 24.89
C ILE A 369 -13.32 -16.85 25.25
N LEU A 370 -12.93 -17.71 24.31
CA LEU A 370 -12.92 -19.16 24.46
C LEU A 370 -11.55 -19.68 24.90
N ASP A 371 -10.51 -18.88 24.66
CA ASP A 371 -9.14 -19.13 25.04
C ASP A 371 -8.97 -19.32 26.56
N THR A 372 -8.57 -20.53 26.96
CA THR A 372 -8.39 -20.95 28.35
C THR A 372 -6.96 -20.77 28.87
N SER A 373 -6.04 -20.23 28.06
CA SER A 373 -4.63 -20.08 28.45
C SER A 373 -4.37 -19.03 29.54
N TYR A 374 -5.38 -18.24 29.92
CA TYR A 374 -5.29 -17.22 30.97
C TYR A 374 -6.64 -16.96 31.64
N GLN A 375 -6.62 -16.31 32.81
CA GLN A 375 -7.84 -15.88 33.49
C GLN A 375 -8.50 -14.73 32.72
N SER A 376 -9.61 -15.01 32.05
CA SER A 376 -10.19 -14.10 31.05
C SER A 376 -11.10 -13.01 31.59
N SER A 377 -11.51 -13.04 32.87
CA SER A 377 -12.54 -12.13 33.39
C SER A 377 -12.15 -10.65 33.32
N PHE A 378 -10.95 -10.30 33.79
CA PHE A 378 -10.47 -8.91 33.75
C PHE A 378 -10.23 -8.48 32.31
N TYR A 379 -9.59 -9.33 31.51
CA TYR A 379 -9.29 -9.04 30.12
C TYR A 379 -10.57 -8.81 29.30
N LYS A 380 -11.59 -9.66 29.46
CA LYS A 380 -12.89 -9.49 28.80
C LYS A 380 -13.51 -8.13 29.12
N ASN A 381 -13.58 -7.76 30.41
CA ASN A 381 -14.14 -6.48 30.83
C ASN A 381 -13.32 -5.29 30.29
N LEU A 382 -11.99 -5.42 30.29
CA LEU A 382 -11.09 -4.42 29.72
C LEU A 382 -11.37 -4.24 28.21
N ILE A 383 -11.48 -5.32 27.43
CA ILE A 383 -11.76 -5.24 26.00
C ILE A 383 -13.14 -4.65 25.72
N CYS A 384 -14.18 -5.04 26.47
CA CYS A 384 -15.50 -4.43 26.37
C CYS A 384 -15.46 -2.92 26.65
N SER A 385 -14.69 -2.49 27.66
CA SER A 385 -14.48 -1.08 27.95
C SER A 385 -13.76 -0.33 26.81
N GLN A 386 -12.77 -0.97 26.15
CA GLN A 386 -12.12 -0.41 24.97
C GLN A 386 -13.07 -0.28 23.77
N PHE A 387 -13.97 -1.25 23.58
CA PHE A 387 -15.01 -1.18 22.55
C PHE A 387 -15.94 0.02 22.73
N MET A 388 -16.20 0.42 23.98
CA MET A 388 -17.01 1.60 24.30
C MET A 388 -16.17 2.90 24.43
N ALA A 389 -14.83 2.79 24.41
CA ALA A 389 -13.90 3.88 24.66
C ALA A 389 -14.16 4.68 25.94
N GLU A 390 -14.46 3.97 27.03
CA GLU A 390 -14.70 4.57 28.36
C GLU A 390 -13.49 5.38 28.85
N TYR A 391 -12.27 5.03 28.42
CA TYR A 391 -11.06 5.80 28.72
C TYR A 391 -11.13 7.25 28.23
N LYS A 392 -11.92 7.56 27.19
CA LYS A 392 -12.07 8.95 26.71
C LYS A 392 -12.79 9.83 27.71
N SER A 393 -13.81 9.31 28.39
CA SER A 393 -14.47 10.01 29.49
C SER A 393 -13.48 10.28 30.63
N VAL A 394 -12.61 9.31 30.94
CA VAL A 394 -11.54 9.48 31.93
C VAL A 394 -10.55 10.58 31.53
N MET A 395 -10.20 10.71 30.24
CA MET A 395 -9.36 11.81 29.74
C MET A 395 -10.05 13.16 29.94
N GLU A 396 -11.33 13.27 29.59
CA GLU A 396 -12.10 14.51 29.66
C GLU A 396 -12.34 14.95 31.11
N GLU A 397 -12.75 14.02 31.98
CA GLU A 397 -13.07 14.29 33.39
C GLU A 397 -11.83 14.65 34.21
N ASN A 398 -10.71 13.96 33.98
CA ASN A 398 -9.49 14.14 34.77
C ASN A 398 -8.44 15.05 34.10
N GLY A 399 -8.64 15.44 32.84
CA GLY A 399 -7.68 16.28 32.09
C GLY A 399 -6.32 15.60 31.88
N VAL A 400 -6.30 14.27 31.72
CA VAL A 400 -5.07 13.47 31.59
C VAL A 400 -4.85 12.94 30.17
N GLU A 401 -3.60 12.64 29.83
CA GLU A 401 -3.26 12.03 28.55
C GLU A 401 -3.74 10.58 28.46
N GLU A 402 -3.87 10.08 27.22
CA GLU A 402 -4.42 8.75 26.93
C GLU A 402 -3.72 7.61 27.71
N PRO A 403 -2.38 7.52 27.80
CA PRO A 403 -1.72 6.44 28.55
C PRO A 403 -2.17 6.34 30.02
N LEU A 404 -2.29 7.50 30.69
CA LEU A 404 -2.70 7.58 32.07
C LEU A 404 -4.21 7.32 32.22
N ALA A 405 -5.04 7.82 31.29
CA ALA A 405 -6.47 7.49 31.27
C ALA A 405 -6.73 5.99 31.10
N GLN A 406 -5.96 5.33 30.24
CA GLN A 406 -6.02 3.88 30.04
C GLN A 406 -5.65 3.12 31.31
N ALA A 407 -4.57 3.54 31.98
CA ALA A 407 -4.14 2.97 33.26
C ALA A 407 -5.21 3.14 34.35
N TYR A 408 -5.81 4.33 34.46
CA TYR A 408 -6.91 4.59 35.40
C TYR A 408 -8.14 3.75 35.10
N ASN A 409 -8.58 3.71 33.85
CA ASN A 409 -9.75 2.96 33.43
C ASN A 409 -9.60 1.47 33.76
N GLY A 410 -8.48 0.84 33.35
CA GLY A 410 -8.21 -0.55 33.69
C GLY A 410 -8.07 -0.81 35.19
N GLY A 411 -7.47 0.15 35.93
CA GLY A 411 -7.41 0.08 37.39
C GLY A 411 -8.78 0.12 38.07
N MET A 412 -9.70 0.97 37.58
CA MET A 412 -11.08 1.04 38.08
C MET A 412 -11.86 -0.25 37.79
N ILE A 413 -11.74 -0.80 36.58
CA ILE A 413 -12.35 -2.09 36.22
C ILE A 413 -11.86 -3.18 37.19
N LEU A 414 -10.55 -3.26 37.40
CA LEU A 414 -9.97 -4.28 38.26
C LEU A 414 -10.38 -4.10 39.72
N ARG A 415 -10.44 -2.86 40.22
CA ARG A 415 -10.93 -2.53 41.56
C ARG A 415 -12.39 -2.94 41.76
N ASN A 416 -13.26 -2.62 40.80
CA ASN A 416 -14.67 -2.99 40.84
C ASN A 416 -14.86 -4.51 40.85
N MET A 417 -14.02 -5.24 40.12
CA MET A 417 -14.05 -6.71 40.09
C MET A 417 -13.55 -7.35 41.39
N LEU A 418 -12.53 -6.76 42.03
CA LEU A 418 -11.95 -7.29 43.26
C LEU A 418 -12.75 -6.91 44.52
N GLY A 419 -13.48 -5.79 44.48
CA GLY A 419 -14.28 -5.30 45.60
C GLY A 419 -13.44 -5.19 46.89
N ASP A 420 -13.92 -5.78 47.97
CA ASP A 420 -13.26 -5.76 49.29
C ASP A 420 -11.85 -6.40 49.28
N LYS A 421 -11.52 -7.20 48.26
CA LYS A 421 -10.20 -7.84 48.14
C LYS A 421 -9.14 -6.92 47.56
N TRP A 422 -9.50 -5.75 47.01
CA TRP A 422 -8.59 -4.84 46.32
C TRP A 422 -7.32 -4.52 47.13
N ASP A 423 -7.48 -4.03 48.37
CA ASP A 423 -6.35 -3.56 49.19
C ASP A 423 -5.40 -4.70 49.59
N SER A 424 -5.90 -5.94 49.63
CA SER A 424 -5.11 -7.13 49.95
C SER A 424 -4.51 -7.83 48.71
N ASN A 425 -4.89 -7.43 47.50
CA ASN A 425 -4.51 -8.11 46.27
C ASN A 425 -3.21 -7.52 45.69
N PRO A 426 -2.21 -8.33 45.30
CA PRO A 426 -0.97 -7.85 44.67
C PRO A 426 -1.19 -6.96 43.44
N ALA A 427 -2.30 -7.16 42.72
CA ALA A 427 -2.64 -6.35 41.56
C ALA A 427 -2.90 -4.87 41.90
N SER A 428 -3.36 -4.55 43.12
CA SER A 428 -3.55 -3.16 43.57
C SER A 428 -2.21 -2.43 43.65
N ALA A 429 -1.20 -3.04 44.28
CA ALA A 429 0.15 -2.47 44.35
C ALA A 429 0.78 -2.33 42.95
N TYR A 430 0.57 -3.32 42.08
CA TYR A 430 1.08 -3.29 40.71
C TYR A 430 0.45 -2.16 39.87
N VAL A 431 -0.87 -2.00 39.92
CA VAL A 431 -1.57 -0.89 39.24
C VAL A 431 -1.15 0.46 39.84
N GLY A 432 -0.98 0.55 41.17
CA GLY A 432 -0.46 1.75 41.83
C GLY A 432 0.93 2.14 41.32
N ALA A 433 1.84 1.16 41.17
CA ALA A 433 3.15 1.40 40.59
C ALA A 433 3.09 1.85 39.13
N LEU A 434 2.16 1.32 38.33
CA LEU A 434 1.93 1.74 36.95
C LEU A 434 1.42 3.19 36.87
N LEU A 435 0.51 3.59 37.77
CA LEU A 435 0.01 4.97 37.83
C LEU A 435 1.12 5.94 38.24
N ASN A 436 1.89 5.60 39.28
CA ASN A 436 3.03 6.41 39.73
C ASN A 436 4.09 6.54 38.63
N HIS A 437 4.28 5.52 37.80
CA HIS A 437 5.18 5.61 36.64
C HIS A 437 4.78 6.74 35.68
N PHE A 438 3.50 6.88 35.38
CA PHE A 438 3.03 7.97 34.51
C PHE A 438 2.99 9.34 35.20
N GLN A 439 2.66 9.37 36.50
CA GLN A 439 2.48 10.62 37.23
C GLN A 439 3.79 11.21 37.75
N GLU A 440 4.69 10.37 38.24
CA GLU A 440 5.91 10.76 38.94
C GLU A 440 7.18 10.38 38.17
N ASN A 441 7.04 9.73 37.00
CA ASN A 441 8.16 9.20 36.22
C ASN A 441 9.03 8.20 37.01
N SER A 442 8.40 7.46 37.93
CA SER A 442 9.06 6.44 38.74
C SER A 442 9.44 5.23 37.89
N ALA A 443 10.46 4.46 38.30
CA ALA A 443 10.76 3.20 37.64
C ALA A 443 9.58 2.21 37.77
N PHE A 444 9.32 1.43 36.73
CA PHE A 444 8.27 0.41 36.72
C PHE A 444 8.83 -0.92 36.23
N ASP A 445 8.62 -1.97 37.02
CA ASP A 445 8.97 -3.33 36.63
C ASP A 445 7.73 -4.04 36.05
N LEU A 446 7.76 -4.26 34.73
CA LEU A 446 6.69 -4.91 34.00
C LEU A 446 6.39 -6.32 34.52
N PHE A 447 7.40 -7.03 35.03
CA PHE A 447 7.30 -8.42 35.45
C PHE A 447 7.23 -8.57 36.99
N ALA A 448 6.96 -7.47 37.72
CA ALA A 448 6.75 -7.51 39.17
C ALA A 448 5.50 -8.32 39.59
N ILE A 449 4.67 -8.73 38.64
CA ILE A 449 3.51 -9.60 38.86
C ILE A 449 3.52 -10.78 37.89
N GLU A 450 3.28 -11.98 38.40
CA GLU A 450 3.10 -13.19 37.59
C GLU A 450 1.66 -13.26 37.07
N ASN A 451 1.35 -12.37 36.12
CA ASN A 451 0.04 -12.32 35.48
C ASN A 451 0.16 -11.76 34.05
N ASP A 452 -0.05 -12.62 33.05
CA ASP A 452 0.04 -12.27 31.62
C ASP A 452 -0.90 -11.13 31.22
N VAL A 453 -2.10 -11.08 31.81
CA VAL A 453 -3.10 -10.06 31.47
C VAL A 453 -2.67 -8.68 32.00
N LEU A 454 -2.25 -8.61 33.26
CA LEU A 454 -1.85 -7.35 33.90
C LEU A 454 -0.56 -6.81 33.29
N SER A 455 0.41 -7.68 33.03
CA SER A 455 1.64 -7.30 32.37
C SER A 455 1.40 -6.86 30.92
N SER A 456 0.50 -7.53 30.18
CA SER A 456 0.10 -7.08 28.83
C SER A 456 -0.63 -5.73 28.84
N PHE A 457 -1.51 -5.52 29.82
CA PHE A 457 -2.19 -4.25 30.03
C PHE A 457 -1.20 -3.12 30.35
N ALA A 458 -0.26 -3.35 31.25
CA ALA A 458 0.77 -2.39 31.59
C ALA A 458 1.70 -2.09 30.40
N ALA A 459 2.02 -3.09 29.59
CA ALA A 459 2.81 -2.90 28.37
C ALA A 459 2.06 -2.05 27.34
N PHE A 460 0.76 -2.32 27.15
CA PHE A 460 -0.11 -1.51 26.31
C PHE A 460 -0.21 -0.07 26.82
N CYS A 461 -0.38 0.17 28.13
CA CYS A 461 -0.42 1.54 28.65
C CYS A 461 0.87 2.31 28.33
N GLN A 462 2.03 1.66 28.40
CA GLN A 462 3.33 2.32 28.19
C GLN A 462 3.64 2.63 26.72
N LYS A 463 3.22 1.78 25.77
CA LYS A 463 3.62 1.86 24.33
C LYS A 463 2.51 1.57 23.32
N GLY A 464 1.25 1.57 23.75
CA GLY A 464 0.06 1.32 22.93
C GLY A 464 -0.44 2.51 22.12
N ASP A 465 0.33 3.60 22.06
CA ASP A 465 0.12 4.74 21.17
C ASP A 465 0.33 4.37 19.70
N ASN A 466 1.24 3.42 19.44
CA ASN A 466 1.60 2.97 18.10
C ASN A 466 1.95 1.48 18.10
N ILE A 467 1.39 0.72 17.15
CA ILE A 467 1.61 -0.74 17.11
C ILE A 467 3.06 -1.13 16.92
N ASP A 468 3.83 -0.42 16.09
CA ASP A 468 5.24 -0.74 15.85
C ASP A 468 6.06 -0.50 17.12
N ARG A 469 5.76 0.58 17.86
CA ARG A 469 6.37 0.83 19.18
C ARG A 469 5.99 -0.25 20.20
N LEU A 470 4.74 -0.68 20.22
CA LEU A 470 4.30 -1.76 21.10
C LEU A 470 5.02 -3.08 20.78
N VAL A 471 5.08 -3.46 19.49
CA VAL A 471 5.81 -4.65 19.01
C VAL A 471 7.27 -4.57 19.45
N GLU A 472 7.93 -3.45 19.19
CA GLU A 472 9.33 -3.25 19.55
C GLU A 472 9.55 -3.32 21.07
N TYR A 473 8.65 -2.74 21.86
CA TYR A 473 8.73 -2.74 23.30
C TYR A 473 8.55 -4.14 23.90
N LEU A 474 7.55 -4.90 23.45
CA LEU A 474 7.32 -6.27 23.89
C LEU A 474 8.55 -7.15 23.61
N VAL A 475 9.16 -7.01 22.43
CA VAL A 475 10.42 -7.72 22.12
C VAL A 475 11.58 -7.22 22.99
N GLN A 476 11.63 -5.93 23.32
CA GLN A 476 12.69 -5.33 24.14
C GLN A 476 12.73 -5.93 25.55
N VAL A 477 11.56 -6.07 26.16
CA VAL A 477 11.41 -6.57 27.53
C VAL A 477 11.40 -8.10 27.59
N GLY A 478 11.42 -8.79 26.44
CA GLY A 478 11.36 -10.25 26.39
C GLY A 478 9.96 -10.81 26.65
N PHE A 479 8.93 -10.01 26.36
CA PHE A 479 7.54 -10.47 26.41
C PHE A 479 7.35 -11.60 25.41
N CYS A 480 6.63 -12.65 25.80
CA CYS A 480 6.49 -13.86 24.97
C CYS A 480 5.09 -13.98 24.35
N ASN A 481 4.07 -13.59 25.11
CA ASN A 481 2.66 -13.69 24.74
C ASN A 481 2.16 -12.34 24.19
N TYR A 482 2.24 -12.12 22.88
CA TYR A 482 1.85 -10.84 22.27
C TYR A 482 0.33 -10.67 22.10
N LYS A 483 -0.40 -11.79 22.13
CA LYS A 483 -1.84 -11.88 21.89
C LYS A 483 -2.66 -10.86 22.68
N LEU A 484 -2.41 -10.75 23.98
CA LEU A 484 -3.18 -9.91 24.89
C LEU A 484 -2.90 -8.42 24.66
N ALA A 485 -1.63 -8.03 24.61
CA ALA A 485 -1.25 -6.62 24.38
C ALA A 485 -1.73 -6.13 23.00
N TYR A 486 -1.58 -6.96 21.96
CA TYR A 486 -2.07 -6.63 20.62
C TYR A 486 -3.60 -6.57 20.59
N GLY A 487 -4.29 -7.51 21.26
CA GLY A 487 -5.74 -7.47 21.38
C GLY A 487 -6.23 -6.15 21.99
N ILE A 488 -5.64 -5.69 23.09
CA ILE A 488 -5.99 -4.40 23.71
C ILE A 488 -5.77 -3.25 22.71
N TYR A 489 -4.65 -3.25 21.99
CA TYR A 489 -4.38 -2.25 20.95
C TYR A 489 -5.45 -2.26 19.86
N GLY A 490 -5.78 -3.43 19.31
CA GLY A 490 -6.80 -3.60 18.28
C GLY A 490 -8.19 -3.15 18.74
N ALA A 491 -8.58 -3.47 19.97
CA ALA A 491 -9.84 -3.05 20.56
C ALA A 491 -9.91 -1.53 20.76
N THR A 492 -8.78 -0.89 21.07
CA THR A 492 -8.71 0.55 21.32
C THR A 492 -8.71 1.36 20.02
N ARG A 493 -7.89 0.95 19.05
CA ARG A 493 -7.61 1.71 17.82
C ARG A 493 -8.52 1.35 16.65
N GLY A 494 -9.04 0.13 16.63
CA GLY A 494 -9.86 -0.40 15.56
C GLY A 494 -9.09 -0.78 14.29
N PHE A 495 -9.73 -1.57 13.44
CA PHE A 495 -9.11 -2.24 12.29
C PHE A 495 -8.60 -1.26 11.24
N THR A 496 -9.38 -0.22 10.94
CA THR A 496 -9.06 0.72 9.86
C THR A 496 -7.72 1.44 10.12
N SER A 497 -7.41 1.72 11.38
CA SER A 497 -6.16 2.37 11.81
C SER A 497 -4.91 1.50 11.72
N LEU A 498 -5.06 0.17 11.55
CA LEU A 498 -3.93 -0.74 11.55
C LEU A 498 -3.04 -0.51 10.31
N PRO A 499 -1.71 -0.55 10.43
CA PRO A 499 -0.81 -0.46 9.28
C PRO A 499 -0.91 -1.68 8.37
N LYS A 500 -0.82 -1.46 7.06
CA LYS A 500 -0.72 -2.53 6.05
C LYS A 500 0.44 -3.49 6.32
N THR A 501 1.57 -2.98 6.80
CA THR A 501 2.76 -3.78 7.16
C THR A 501 2.43 -4.80 8.24
N PHE A 502 1.74 -4.38 9.30
CA PHE A 502 1.32 -5.25 10.40
C PHE A 502 0.30 -6.31 9.94
N THR A 503 -0.74 -5.91 9.20
CA THR A 503 -1.80 -6.85 8.77
C THR A 503 -1.38 -7.78 7.63
N SER A 504 -0.33 -7.44 6.88
CA SER A 504 0.11 -8.19 5.70
C SER A 504 0.53 -9.63 6.00
N VAL A 505 1.03 -9.90 7.21
CA VAL A 505 1.45 -11.24 7.65
C VAL A 505 0.27 -12.22 7.63
N LEU A 506 -0.94 -11.72 7.86
CA LEU A 506 -2.18 -12.50 7.80
C LEU A 506 -2.82 -12.43 6.41
N ILE A 507 -3.09 -11.22 5.90
CA ILE A 507 -3.86 -10.99 4.67
C ILE A 507 -3.15 -11.57 3.43
N ASN A 508 -1.82 -11.41 3.35
CA ASN A 508 -1.03 -11.90 2.22
C ASN A 508 -0.33 -13.23 2.52
N GLY A 509 -0.72 -13.89 3.62
CA GLY A 509 -0.13 -15.14 4.07
C GLY A 509 -0.62 -16.36 3.29
N ASN A 510 -0.75 -17.51 3.97
CA ASN A 510 -1.32 -18.71 3.38
C ASN A 510 -2.80 -18.47 3.01
N LYS A 511 -3.17 -18.70 1.75
CA LYS A 511 -4.51 -18.39 1.22
C LYS A 511 -5.61 -19.24 1.85
N ASP A 512 -5.38 -20.53 2.06
CA ASP A 512 -6.38 -21.43 2.63
C ASP A 512 -6.65 -21.06 4.10
N TYR A 513 -5.58 -20.74 4.84
CA TYR A 513 -5.68 -20.23 6.20
C TYR A 513 -6.44 -18.89 6.26
N TYR A 514 -6.11 -17.95 5.37
CA TYR A 514 -6.80 -16.66 5.32
C TYR A 514 -8.28 -16.81 4.90
N GLN A 515 -8.60 -17.72 3.97
CA GLN A 515 -9.97 -18.02 3.58
C GLN A 515 -10.80 -18.50 4.77
N SER A 516 -10.29 -19.48 5.53
CA SER A 516 -10.96 -19.95 6.75
C SER A 516 -11.15 -18.83 7.77
N PHE A 517 -10.09 -18.05 8.02
CA PHE A 517 -10.14 -16.91 8.91
C PHE A 517 -11.19 -15.88 8.48
N ALA A 518 -11.17 -15.44 7.22
CA ALA A 518 -12.06 -14.41 6.70
C ALA A 518 -13.54 -14.85 6.73
N SER A 519 -13.84 -16.13 6.43
CA SER A 519 -15.19 -16.68 6.54
C SER A 519 -15.69 -16.69 7.99
N ASN A 520 -14.85 -17.10 8.95
CA ASN A 520 -15.21 -17.07 10.37
C ASN A 520 -15.41 -15.65 10.89
N VAL A 521 -14.53 -14.71 10.53
CA VAL A 521 -14.67 -13.30 10.91
C VAL A 521 -15.93 -12.68 10.28
N TRP A 522 -16.25 -13.04 9.03
CA TRP A 522 -17.48 -12.58 8.41
C TRP A 522 -18.72 -13.02 9.19
N ARG A 523 -18.79 -14.30 9.60
CA ARG A 523 -19.86 -14.82 10.44
C ARG A 523 -19.93 -14.08 11.78
N MET A 524 -18.80 -13.86 12.45
CA MET A 524 -18.73 -13.15 13.73
C MET A 524 -19.21 -11.69 13.65
N LEU A 525 -18.92 -10.99 12.55
CA LEU A 525 -19.25 -9.56 12.41
C LEU A 525 -20.62 -9.30 11.78
N ASN A 526 -21.07 -10.18 10.89
CA ASN A 526 -22.29 -9.98 10.11
C ASN A 526 -23.42 -10.95 10.50
N GLY A 527 -23.14 -12.00 11.28
CA GLY A 527 -24.11 -13.00 11.73
C GLY A 527 -24.69 -13.87 10.61
N VAL A 528 -23.98 -13.99 9.49
CA VAL A 528 -24.36 -14.80 8.32
C VAL A 528 -23.12 -15.52 7.80
N GLU A 529 -23.29 -16.75 7.32
CA GLU A 529 -22.22 -17.50 6.65
C GLU A 529 -22.24 -17.25 5.14
N ILE A 530 -21.06 -17.05 4.55
CA ILE A 530 -20.92 -16.94 3.10
C ILE A 530 -20.92 -18.34 2.51
N LYS A 531 -21.94 -18.65 1.71
CA LYS A 531 -22.04 -19.92 0.98
C LYS A 531 -20.94 -19.99 -0.08
N ASP A 532 -20.35 -21.15 -0.30
CA ASP A 532 -19.33 -21.36 -1.34
C ASP A 532 -18.17 -20.34 -1.31
N ALA A 533 -17.79 -19.87 -0.11
CA ALA A 533 -16.73 -18.90 0.09
C ALA A 533 -15.39 -19.43 -0.42
N VAL A 534 -15.00 -19.04 -1.63
CA VAL A 534 -13.74 -19.42 -2.28
C VAL A 534 -13.01 -18.17 -2.69
N LEU A 535 -11.75 -18.04 -2.24
CA LEU A 535 -10.92 -16.94 -2.71
C LEU A 535 -10.74 -17.06 -4.23
N PRO A 536 -11.00 -15.97 -4.98
CA PRO A 536 -10.86 -16.00 -6.41
C PRO A 536 -9.40 -16.28 -6.73
N LYS A 537 -9.18 -17.38 -7.46
CA LYS A 537 -7.84 -17.71 -7.91
C LYS A 537 -7.41 -16.59 -8.84
N ALA A 538 -6.28 -15.94 -8.51
CA ALA A 538 -5.49 -15.33 -9.55
C ALA A 538 -5.32 -16.42 -10.60
N SER A 539 -5.88 -16.22 -11.79
CA SER A 539 -5.56 -17.10 -12.89
C SER A 539 -4.03 -17.18 -12.93
N ASN A 540 -3.46 -18.38 -13.08
CA ASN A 540 -2.02 -18.55 -13.33
C ASN A 540 -1.55 -17.76 -14.57
N ASN A 541 -2.48 -17.10 -15.25
CA ASN A 541 -2.31 -15.98 -16.12
C ASN A 541 -1.95 -14.69 -15.33
N THR A 542 -0.92 -14.72 -14.48
CA THR A 542 -0.23 -13.46 -14.13
C THR A 542 0.54 -12.89 -15.33
N SER A 543 0.45 -13.59 -16.48
CA SER A 543 0.51 -13.06 -17.84
C SER A 543 -0.83 -13.23 -18.58
N VAL A 544 -1.98 -12.70 -18.09
CA VAL A 544 -3.13 -12.43 -18.97
C VAL A 544 -2.69 -11.28 -19.89
N ILE A 545 -1.97 -11.66 -20.94
CA ILE A 545 -2.28 -11.31 -22.31
C ILE A 545 -3.79 -11.04 -22.39
N VAL A 546 -4.15 -9.77 -22.33
CA VAL A 546 -5.51 -9.32 -22.65
C VAL A 546 -5.69 -9.68 -24.12
N GLU A 547 -6.54 -10.67 -24.42
CA GLU A 547 -6.95 -10.93 -25.80
C GLU A 547 -7.51 -9.63 -26.37
N SER A 548 -6.80 -9.06 -27.34
CA SER A 548 -7.32 -7.92 -28.03
C SER A 548 -8.51 -8.29 -28.89
N GLN A 549 -9.56 -7.46 -28.82
CA GLN A 549 -10.69 -7.55 -29.72
C GLN A 549 -10.46 -6.81 -31.04
N LEU A 550 -9.32 -6.12 -31.24
CA LEU A 550 -9.08 -5.29 -32.41
C LEU A 550 -8.98 -6.13 -33.68
N GLY A 551 -8.12 -7.15 -33.69
CA GLY A 551 -8.02 -8.08 -34.81
C GLY A 551 -9.28 -8.93 -35.01
N SER A 552 -9.90 -9.41 -33.93
CA SER A 552 -11.17 -10.16 -34.00
C SER A 552 -12.28 -9.34 -34.66
N LYS A 553 -12.40 -8.03 -34.34
CA LYS A 553 -13.37 -7.13 -34.98
C LYS A 553 -13.06 -6.85 -36.44
N ILE A 554 -11.77 -6.84 -36.83
CA ILE A 554 -11.38 -6.69 -38.24
C ILE A 554 -11.70 -7.98 -39.01
N ILE A 555 -11.48 -9.15 -38.41
CA ILE A 555 -11.80 -10.47 -38.98
C ILE A 555 -13.32 -10.66 -39.12
N GLU A 556 -14.12 -10.25 -38.14
CA GLU A 556 -15.59 -10.23 -38.25
C GLU A 556 -16.07 -9.35 -39.42
N ASN A 557 -15.31 -8.31 -39.77
CA ASN A 557 -15.58 -7.41 -40.89
C ASN A 557 -14.76 -7.73 -42.16
N LEU A 558 -14.17 -8.92 -42.27
CA LEU A 558 -13.24 -9.26 -43.34
C LEU A 558 -13.82 -9.08 -44.75
N ASN A 559 -15.11 -9.38 -44.92
CA ASN A 559 -15.82 -9.21 -46.20
C ASN A 559 -15.91 -7.73 -46.63
N ASN A 560 -15.89 -6.78 -45.68
CA ASN A 560 -15.87 -5.34 -45.95
C ASN A 560 -14.45 -4.84 -46.28
N VAL A 561 -13.42 -5.54 -45.79
CA VAL A 561 -12.01 -5.24 -46.03
C VAL A 561 -11.58 -5.75 -47.41
N GLU A 562 -11.77 -7.03 -47.70
CA GLU A 562 -11.41 -7.67 -48.97
C GLU A 562 -12.56 -8.55 -49.45
N SER A 563 -13.13 -8.23 -50.62
CA SER A 563 -14.30 -8.94 -51.16
C SER A 563 -13.92 -10.15 -52.01
N LYS A 564 -12.64 -10.28 -52.41
CA LYS A 564 -12.17 -11.43 -53.19
C LYS A 564 -11.67 -12.53 -52.27
N VAL A 565 -12.40 -13.65 -52.24
CA VAL A 565 -12.10 -14.85 -51.42
C VAL A 565 -10.64 -15.32 -51.53
N VAL A 566 -10.06 -15.29 -52.74
CA VAL A 566 -8.66 -15.68 -53.00
C VAL A 566 -7.63 -14.78 -52.30
N LYS A 567 -7.98 -13.53 -52.00
CA LYS A 567 -7.11 -12.55 -51.32
C LYS A 567 -7.37 -12.44 -49.82
N GLN A 568 -8.55 -12.85 -49.37
CA GLN A 568 -8.94 -12.83 -47.96
C GLN A 568 -7.96 -13.62 -47.08
N GLN A 569 -7.49 -14.78 -47.54
CA GLN A 569 -6.57 -15.61 -46.77
C GLN A 569 -5.27 -14.89 -46.36
N LYS A 570 -4.70 -14.08 -47.27
CA LYS A 570 -3.49 -13.28 -46.97
C LYS A 570 -3.75 -12.16 -45.97
N VAL A 571 -4.93 -11.53 -46.06
CA VAL A 571 -5.34 -10.47 -45.14
C VAL A 571 -5.61 -11.03 -43.75
N VAL A 572 -6.28 -12.19 -43.66
CA VAL A 572 -6.51 -12.92 -42.40
C VAL A 572 -5.20 -13.33 -41.75
N GLU A 573 -4.26 -13.89 -42.52
CA GLU A 573 -2.96 -14.29 -42.00
C GLU A 573 -2.16 -13.10 -41.46
N ALA A 574 -2.20 -11.95 -42.16
CA ALA A 574 -1.55 -10.72 -41.72
C ALA A 574 -2.19 -10.17 -40.42
N ILE A 575 -3.52 -10.19 -40.33
CA ILE A 575 -4.24 -9.75 -39.12
C ILE A 575 -3.94 -10.70 -37.95
N ASN A 576 -3.98 -12.02 -38.16
CA ASN A 576 -3.68 -13.00 -37.12
C ASN A 576 -2.25 -12.85 -36.58
N LYS A 577 -1.26 -12.63 -37.45
CA LYS A 577 0.13 -12.37 -37.02
C LYS A 577 0.28 -11.07 -36.22
N ALA A 578 -0.50 -10.03 -36.54
CA ALA A 578 -0.55 -8.81 -35.73
C ALA A 578 -1.20 -9.05 -34.36
N VAL A 579 -2.29 -9.83 -34.31
CA VAL A 579 -2.98 -10.22 -33.07
C VAL A 579 -2.10 -11.07 -32.15
N GLU A 580 -1.35 -12.02 -32.70
CA GLU A 580 -0.41 -12.84 -31.93
C GLU A 580 0.62 -11.98 -31.18
N LEU A 581 1.07 -10.87 -31.79
CA LEU A 581 2.06 -9.97 -31.20
C LEU A 581 1.45 -8.94 -30.24
N GLU A 582 0.21 -8.53 -30.48
CA GLU A 582 -0.59 -7.68 -29.59
C GLU A 582 -0.82 -8.34 -28.23
N ASN A 583 -0.92 -9.66 -28.26
CA ASN A 583 -1.21 -10.47 -27.11
C ASN A 583 0.01 -10.61 -26.16
N ILE A 584 1.26 -10.64 -26.64
CA ILE A 584 2.46 -10.93 -25.81
C ILE A 584 2.86 -9.75 -24.91
N VAL A 585 3.09 -9.98 -23.60
CA VAL A 585 3.57 -8.95 -22.66
C VAL A 585 5.02 -8.54 -22.94
N GLN A 586 5.25 -7.27 -23.32
CA GLN A 586 6.55 -6.65 -23.61
C GLN A 586 7.41 -7.47 -24.56
N SER A 587 7.09 -7.37 -25.85
CA SER A 587 7.68 -8.20 -26.90
C SER A 587 8.81 -7.43 -27.60
N PRO A 588 10.10 -7.83 -27.44
CA PRO A 588 11.20 -7.29 -28.26
C PRO A 588 10.92 -7.40 -29.75
N LYS A 589 10.19 -8.45 -30.15
CA LYS A 589 9.71 -8.66 -31.51
C LYS A 589 8.68 -7.60 -31.94
N ALA A 590 7.69 -7.31 -31.10
CA ALA A 590 6.71 -6.25 -31.39
C ALA A 590 7.35 -4.86 -31.39
N PHE A 591 8.28 -4.59 -30.46
CA PHE A 591 9.07 -3.38 -30.47
C PHE A 591 9.84 -3.21 -31.78
N MET A 592 10.52 -4.26 -32.26
CA MET A 592 11.25 -4.20 -33.53
C MET A 592 10.34 -3.94 -34.73
N TYR A 593 9.11 -4.49 -34.75
CA TYR A 593 8.12 -4.21 -35.79
C TYR A 593 7.58 -2.76 -35.75
N ILE A 594 7.32 -2.22 -34.56
CA ILE A 594 6.90 -0.83 -34.41
C ILE A 594 8.06 0.10 -34.76
N PHE A 595 9.26 -0.23 -34.31
CA PHE A 595 10.42 0.60 -34.54
C PHE A 595 10.83 0.59 -36.02
N SER A 596 10.69 -0.52 -36.74
CA SER A 596 10.98 -0.62 -38.19
C SER A 596 10.00 0.16 -39.07
N SER A 597 8.77 0.40 -38.61
CA SER A 597 7.75 1.13 -39.38
C SER A 597 8.07 2.63 -39.50
N PHE A 598 8.95 3.16 -38.64
CA PHE A 598 9.31 4.57 -38.65
C PHE A 598 10.14 4.94 -39.88
N SER A 599 9.90 6.13 -40.42
CA SER A 599 10.54 6.57 -41.66
C SER A 599 12.08 6.56 -41.57
N ARG A 600 12.73 5.87 -42.51
CA ARG A 600 14.20 5.76 -42.67
C ARG A 600 14.94 5.14 -41.47
N ILE A 601 14.23 4.55 -40.52
CA ILE A 601 14.78 4.08 -39.25
C ILE A 601 15.72 2.88 -39.39
N THR A 602 15.46 1.99 -40.34
CA THR A 602 16.21 0.75 -40.58
C THR A 602 17.66 0.99 -41.03
N THR A 603 17.95 2.19 -41.54
CA THR A 603 19.30 2.60 -41.96
C THR A 603 20.14 3.19 -40.82
N THR A 604 19.52 3.48 -39.67
CA THR A 604 20.16 4.17 -38.55
C THR A 604 21.10 3.26 -37.75
N LYS A 605 22.08 3.87 -37.06
CA LYS A 605 22.98 3.15 -36.14
C LYS A 605 22.21 2.43 -35.04
N ALA A 606 21.12 3.02 -34.54
CA ALA A 606 20.31 2.45 -33.47
C ALA A 606 19.60 1.15 -33.89
N TYR A 607 18.93 1.16 -35.05
CA TYR A 607 18.28 -0.04 -35.57
C TYR A 607 19.29 -1.14 -35.86
N LYS A 608 20.39 -0.81 -36.54
CA LYS A 608 21.46 -1.78 -36.85
C LYS A 608 22.09 -2.40 -35.60
N ALA A 609 22.23 -1.64 -34.52
CA ALA A 609 22.75 -2.16 -33.25
C ALA A 609 21.80 -3.18 -32.61
N LEU A 610 20.49 -2.92 -32.63
CA LEU A 610 19.46 -3.83 -32.12
C LEU A 610 19.32 -5.09 -32.98
N ASP A 611 19.40 -4.94 -34.30
CA ASP A 611 19.33 -6.04 -35.26
C ASP A 611 20.56 -6.96 -35.15
N ALA A 612 21.76 -6.38 -34.98
CA ALA A 612 23.01 -7.13 -34.85
C ALA A 612 23.05 -8.07 -33.64
N VAL A 613 22.30 -7.77 -32.57
CA VAL A 613 22.20 -8.62 -31.38
C VAL A 613 20.98 -9.54 -31.40
N ASN A 614 20.26 -9.61 -32.53
CA ASN A 614 18.99 -10.34 -32.67
C ASN A 614 17.98 -9.98 -31.57
N PHE A 615 17.79 -8.69 -31.29
CA PHE A 615 16.90 -8.25 -30.21
C PHE A 615 15.46 -8.78 -30.40
N ALA A 616 14.98 -8.94 -31.64
CA ALA A 616 13.65 -9.51 -31.92
C ALA A 616 13.48 -10.97 -31.45
N GLY A 617 14.57 -11.73 -31.29
CA GLY A 617 14.56 -13.11 -30.80
C GLY A 617 14.78 -13.23 -29.28
N ASP A 618 14.80 -12.12 -28.56
CA ASP A 618 14.93 -12.10 -27.11
C ASP A 618 13.60 -12.51 -26.44
N GLU A 619 13.60 -13.65 -25.74
CA GLU A 619 12.44 -14.18 -25.03
C GLU A 619 12.41 -13.78 -23.54
N GLY A 620 13.29 -12.88 -23.11
CA GLY A 620 13.36 -12.42 -21.73
C GLY A 620 12.14 -11.59 -21.30
N SER A 621 11.82 -11.65 -20.01
CA SER A 621 10.76 -10.83 -19.40
C SER A 621 11.36 -9.62 -18.71
N TYR A 622 10.81 -8.44 -18.99
CA TYR A 622 11.34 -7.15 -18.52
C TYR A 622 10.25 -6.33 -17.85
N THR A 623 10.63 -5.53 -16.85
CA THR A 623 9.85 -4.35 -16.43
C THR A 623 10.05 -3.21 -17.46
N PRO A 624 9.13 -2.22 -17.56
CA PRO A 624 9.30 -1.08 -18.47
C PRO A 624 10.66 -0.37 -18.35
N GLU A 625 11.16 -0.22 -17.13
CA GLU A 625 12.45 0.41 -16.83
C GLU A 625 13.61 -0.47 -17.28
N GLN A 626 13.54 -1.79 -17.04
CA GLN A 626 14.54 -2.75 -17.51
C GLN A 626 14.56 -2.86 -19.04
N PHE A 627 13.39 -2.84 -19.68
CA PHE A 627 13.24 -2.91 -21.14
C PHE A 627 13.87 -1.69 -21.80
N ARG A 628 13.55 -0.48 -21.31
CA ARG A 628 14.16 0.77 -21.77
C ARG A 628 15.67 0.79 -21.53
N SER A 629 16.12 0.42 -20.33
CA SER A 629 17.54 0.37 -20.00
C SER A 629 18.31 -0.60 -20.90
N LYS A 630 17.71 -1.76 -21.22
CA LYS A 630 18.31 -2.75 -22.11
C LYS A 630 18.47 -2.22 -23.53
N ILE A 631 17.42 -1.64 -24.11
CA ILE A 631 17.46 -1.04 -25.45
C ILE A 631 18.53 0.06 -25.51
N TYR A 632 18.56 0.95 -24.51
CA TYR A 632 19.55 2.02 -24.44
C TYR A 632 20.99 1.49 -24.33
N SER A 633 21.19 0.42 -23.57
CA SER A 633 22.49 -0.25 -23.46
C SER A 633 22.96 -0.83 -24.80
N ILE A 634 22.06 -1.44 -25.56
CA ILE A 634 22.37 -2.05 -26.86
C ILE A 634 22.67 -0.97 -27.92
N VAL A 635 21.85 0.09 -27.95
CA VAL A 635 21.98 1.18 -28.94
C VAL A 635 23.22 2.05 -28.70
N GLY A 636 23.62 2.23 -27.44
CA GLY A 636 24.79 3.01 -27.04
C GLY A 636 24.65 4.54 -27.25
N LYS A 637 25.62 5.30 -26.73
CA LYS A 637 25.56 6.78 -26.67
C LYS A 637 25.43 7.44 -28.05
N GLU A 638 26.12 6.92 -29.07
CA GLU A 638 26.06 7.49 -30.42
C GLU A 638 24.72 7.26 -31.12
N GLY A 639 24.12 6.08 -30.97
CA GLY A 639 22.81 5.77 -31.54
C GLY A 639 21.68 6.55 -30.85
N LEU A 640 21.78 6.71 -29.53
CA LEU A 640 20.80 7.46 -28.73
C LEU A 640 20.82 8.97 -29.05
N LYS A 641 21.99 9.55 -29.36
CA LYS A 641 22.11 10.99 -29.68
C LYS A 641 21.17 11.43 -30.81
N THR A 642 20.90 10.54 -31.77
CA THR A 642 20.08 10.86 -32.94
C THR A 642 18.71 10.17 -32.97
N GLN A 643 18.49 9.10 -32.18
CA GLN A 643 17.28 8.27 -32.28
C GLN A 643 16.53 8.04 -30.96
N LYS A 644 16.94 8.70 -29.86
CA LYS A 644 16.31 8.51 -28.54
C LYS A 644 14.79 8.74 -28.56
N GLU A 645 14.33 9.82 -29.20
CA GLU A 645 12.89 10.14 -29.27
C GLU A 645 12.10 9.06 -30.02
N ASN A 646 12.62 8.57 -31.13
CA ASN A 646 12.02 7.48 -31.90
C ASN A 646 12.00 6.17 -31.09
N ILE A 647 13.06 5.87 -30.34
CA ILE A 647 13.11 4.70 -29.46
C ILE A 647 12.09 4.83 -28.34
N ASP A 648 12.02 5.99 -27.68
CA ASP A 648 11.06 6.23 -26.60
C ASP A 648 9.62 6.14 -27.09
N LYS A 649 9.33 6.68 -28.28
CA LYS A 649 8.04 6.56 -28.93
C LYS A 649 7.70 5.11 -29.31
N ALA A 650 8.66 4.34 -29.80
CA ALA A 650 8.45 2.93 -30.11
C ALA A 650 8.23 2.09 -28.83
N ILE A 651 8.90 2.41 -27.72
CA ILE A 651 8.64 1.81 -26.39
C ILE A 651 7.23 2.17 -25.92
N GLU A 652 6.81 3.43 -26.08
CA GLU A 652 5.47 3.87 -25.72
C GLU A 652 4.39 3.14 -26.54
N LEU A 653 4.57 3.05 -27.86
CA LEU A 653 3.63 2.34 -28.74
C LEU A 653 3.63 0.83 -28.46
N GLU A 654 4.76 0.21 -28.13
CA GLU A 654 4.81 -1.20 -27.71
C GLU A 654 4.01 -1.41 -26.43
N SER A 655 4.18 -0.52 -25.44
CA SER A 655 3.41 -0.57 -24.20
C SER A 655 1.90 -0.35 -24.41
N LYS A 656 1.53 0.23 -25.55
CA LYS A 656 0.18 0.49 -26.02
C LYS A 656 -0.19 -0.36 -27.25
N ARG A 657 0.34 -1.58 -27.40
CA ARG A 657 0.12 -2.43 -28.60
C ARG A 657 -1.35 -2.77 -28.94
N GLN A 658 -2.26 -2.55 -27.99
CA GLN A 658 -3.72 -2.62 -28.20
C GLN A 658 -4.33 -1.33 -28.78
N ASP A 659 -3.52 -0.27 -28.90
CA ASP A 659 -3.91 0.96 -29.58
C ASP A 659 -3.94 0.72 -31.09
N PRO A 660 -4.99 1.19 -31.78
CA PRO A 660 -5.05 1.36 -33.22
C PRO A 660 -3.73 1.71 -33.94
N GLU A 661 -2.96 2.68 -33.43
CA GLU A 661 -1.74 3.18 -34.05
C GLU A 661 -0.57 2.20 -33.91
N ALA A 662 -0.46 1.54 -32.75
CA ALA A 662 0.52 0.50 -32.52
C ALA A 662 0.19 -0.76 -33.34
N PHE A 663 -1.10 -1.13 -33.41
CA PHE A 663 -1.56 -2.24 -34.24
C PHE A 663 -1.30 -2.00 -35.73
N LEU A 664 -1.59 -0.80 -36.24
CA LEU A 664 -1.28 -0.42 -37.62
C LEU A 664 0.22 -0.46 -37.90
N SER A 665 1.04 0.00 -36.95
CA SER A 665 2.51 -0.07 -37.05
C SER A 665 3.04 -1.51 -37.13
N ILE A 666 2.41 -2.45 -36.40
CA ILE A 666 2.74 -3.88 -36.51
C ILE A 666 2.26 -4.42 -37.87
N LEU A 667 1.05 -4.04 -38.29
CA LEU A 667 0.42 -4.49 -39.54
C LEU A 667 1.20 -4.03 -40.78
N ASP A 668 1.88 -2.88 -40.74
CA ASP A 668 2.74 -2.34 -41.81
C ASP A 668 3.84 -3.31 -42.27
N ASN A 669 4.27 -4.19 -41.37
CA ASN A 669 5.29 -5.19 -41.68
C ASN A 669 4.73 -6.38 -42.47
N PHE A 670 3.40 -6.55 -42.50
CA PHE A 670 2.70 -7.65 -43.18
C PHE A 670 1.88 -7.19 -44.40
N LEU A 671 1.41 -5.94 -44.40
CA LEU A 671 0.67 -5.31 -45.49
C LEU A 671 1.27 -3.93 -45.79
N LYS A 672 1.29 -3.54 -47.06
CA LYS A 672 1.82 -2.22 -47.41
C LYS A 672 0.77 -1.15 -47.07
N PRO A 673 1.15 0.03 -46.54
CA PRO A 673 0.22 1.15 -46.33
C PRO A 673 -0.51 1.59 -47.62
N THR A 674 0.05 1.28 -48.79
CA THR A 674 -0.57 1.54 -50.09
C THR A 674 -1.68 0.55 -50.46
N ASP A 675 -1.74 -0.61 -49.82
CA ASP A 675 -2.70 -1.67 -50.16
C ASP A 675 -4.14 -1.24 -49.86
N ALA A 676 -5.05 -1.58 -50.77
CA ALA A 676 -6.46 -1.23 -50.63
C ALA A 676 -7.10 -1.85 -49.36
N ALA A 677 -6.66 -3.05 -48.97
CA ALA A 677 -7.08 -3.71 -47.74
C ALA A 677 -6.57 -2.97 -46.51
N TYR A 678 -5.29 -2.55 -46.51
CA TYR A 678 -4.70 -1.78 -45.41
C TYR A 678 -5.46 -0.47 -45.18
N LYS A 679 -5.69 0.33 -46.24
CA LYS A 679 -6.43 1.60 -46.13
C LYS A 679 -7.86 1.42 -45.63
N LYS A 680 -8.50 0.29 -45.94
CA LYS A 680 -9.83 -0.06 -45.42
C LYS A 680 -9.78 -0.47 -43.95
N ILE A 681 -8.74 -1.20 -43.53
CA ILE A 681 -8.49 -1.54 -42.12
C ILE A 681 -8.22 -0.26 -41.33
N GLU A 682 -7.32 0.60 -41.80
CA GLU A 682 -7.04 1.92 -41.23
C GLU A 682 -8.32 2.76 -41.11
N LYS A 683 -9.17 2.78 -42.15
CA LYS A 683 -10.48 3.46 -42.11
C LYS A 683 -11.44 2.84 -41.10
N LEU A 684 -11.52 1.51 -41.02
CA LEU A 684 -12.34 0.80 -40.04
C LEU A 684 -11.87 1.14 -38.60
N ILE A 685 -10.58 1.12 -38.37
CA ILE A 685 -9.93 1.47 -37.10
C ILE A 685 -10.12 2.95 -36.76
N SER A 686 -10.02 3.86 -37.74
CA SER A 686 -10.27 5.29 -37.55
C SER A 686 -11.73 5.58 -37.19
N SER A 687 -12.67 4.79 -37.70
CA SER A 687 -14.09 4.87 -37.32
C SER A 687 -14.34 4.36 -35.90
N ILE A 688 -13.52 3.41 -35.42
CA ILE A 688 -13.50 2.97 -34.02
C ILE A 688 -12.92 4.08 -33.12
N LYS A 689 -11.88 4.80 -33.57
CA LYS A 689 -11.29 5.98 -32.90
C LYS A 689 -12.26 7.17 -32.82
N SER A 690 -12.94 7.54 -33.91
CA SER A 690 -13.80 8.72 -33.98
C SER A 690 -15.04 8.66 -33.09
N LEU A 691 -15.49 7.45 -32.73
CA LEU A 691 -16.56 7.28 -31.76
C LEU A 691 -16.13 7.63 -30.31
N ASN A 692 -14.83 7.73 -30.00
CA ASN A 692 -14.28 7.98 -28.65
C ASN A 692 -13.89 9.45 -28.40
N THR A 693 -13.99 10.34 -29.39
CA THR A 693 -13.51 11.73 -29.29
C THR A 693 -14.55 12.74 -29.78
N THR A 694 -15.28 13.37 -28.85
CA THR A 694 -15.94 14.70 -28.95
C THR A 694 -16.15 15.19 -27.51
N SER A 695 -15.60 16.31 -27.01
CA SER A 695 -15.70 17.66 -27.56
C SER A 695 -14.64 18.65 -27.01
N HIS A 696 -14.17 19.54 -27.87
CA HIS A 696 -13.65 20.87 -27.52
C HIS A 696 -14.40 21.89 -28.40
N PRO A 697 -14.94 22.99 -27.84
CA PRO A 697 -15.23 24.18 -28.63
C PRO A 697 -14.37 25.38 -28.21
N GLN A 698 -13.77 26.04 -29.21
CA GLN A 698 -13.13 27.35 -29.08
C GLN A 698 -14.17 28.50 -29.02
N PRO A 699 -13.78 29.69 -28.52
CA PRO A 699 -14.68 30.75 -28.06
C PRO A 699 -14.89 31.91 -29.04
N GLN A 700 -16.02 32.62 -28.91
CA GLN A 700 -16.20 33.99 -29.38
C GLN A 700 -17.03 34.81 -28.38
N GLY A 701 -16.62 36.07 -28.14
CA GLY A 701 -17.53 37.15 -27.80
C GLY A 701 -17.31 37.88 -26.47
N ASN A 702 -16.52 38.96 -26.52
CA ASN A 702 -16.26 39.97 -25.48
C ASN A 702 -17.49 40.53 -24.73
N LYS A 703 -17.29 40.93 -23.46
CA LYS A 703 -17.61 42.29 -22.98
C LYS A 703 -16.86 42.64 -21.67
N VAL A 704 -16.30 43.84 -21.67
CA VAL A 704 -15.55 44.54 -20.61
C VAL A 704 -16.49 45.44 -19.81
N ILE A 705 -16.06 45.81 -18.58
CA ILE A 705 -16.33 46.99 -17.73
C ILE A 705 -16.51 46.48 -16.27
N SER A 706 -15.95 46.96 -15.16
CA SER A 706 -14.77 47.77 -14.74
C SER A 706 -15.04 48.17 -13.26
N GLN A 707 -14.04 48.04 -12.36
CA GLN A 707 -13.78 48.82 -11.11
C GLN A 707 -14.92 49.00 -10.06
N GLY A 708 -14.72 48.94 -8.74
CA GLY A 708 -13.58 48.85 -7.84
C GLY A 708 -14.09 49.26 -6.43
N GLY A 709 -13.52 48.69 -5.36
CA GLY A 709 -13.89 49.04 -3.98
C GLY A 709 -13.13 48.23 -2.93
N VAL A 710 -12.36 48.92 -2.11
CA VAL A 710 -11.41 48.43 -1.10
C VAL A 710 -12.14 47.87 0.13
N GLU A 711 -11.70 46.73 0.70
CA GLU A 711 -11.32 46.60 2.13
C GLU A 711 -10.95 45.17 2.58
N LYS A 712 -10.08 45.14 3.59
CA LYS A 712 -9.36 44.03 4.22
C LYS A 712 -10.25 42.86 4.69
N ARG A 713 -9.78 41.60 4.53
CA ARG A 713 -9.80 40.53 5.58
C ARG A 713 -9.21 39.19 5.11
N ASN A 714 -8.46 38.59 6.03
CA ASN A 714 -8.23 37.15 6.27
C ASN A 714 -7.61 36.31 5.12
N LEU A 715 -6.35 35.93 5.33
CA LEU A 715 -5.64 34.94 4.52
C LEU A 715 -6.28 33.56 4.72
N LYS A 716 -7.12 33.15 3.77
CA LYS A 716 -7.49 31.74 3.55
C LYS A 716 -6.29 30.98 2.95
N PRO A 717 -6.12 29.68 3.25
CA PRO A 717 -5.24 28.82 2.46
C PRO A 717 -5.78 28.72 1.03
N ILE A 718 -4.97 29.06 0.05
CA ILE A 718 -5.31 29.04 -1.37
C ILE A 718 -5.00 27.64 -1.91
N HIS A 719 -6.03 26.96 -2.43
CA HIS A 719 -5.95 25.72 -3.22
C HIS A 719 -5.23 25.93 -4.54
N PRO A 720 -4.66 24.85 -5.12
CA PRO A 720 -4.10 25.02 -6.46
C PRO A 720 -4.03 23.80 -7.39
N THR A 721 -4.47 23.96 -8.63
CA THR A 721 -3.98 23.17 -9.77
C THR A 721 -4.32 23.86 -11.10
N SER A 722 -3.71 25.01 -11.38
CA SER A 722 -3.71 25.56 -12.74
C SER A 722 -2.44 25.10 -13.47
N SER A 723 -2.58 24.40 -14.61
CA SER A 723 -1.46 24.03 -15.48
C SER A 723 -0.83 25.23 -16.21
N LYS A 724 -1.46 26.41 -16.13
CA LYS A 724 -0.99 27.67 -16.73
C LYS A 724 -0.41 28.59 -15.65
N PHE A 725 0.66 29.29 -16.01
CA PHE A 725 1.33 30.26 -15.14
C PHE A 725 0.42 31.45 -14.83
N VAL A 726 0.12 31.66 -13.55
CA VAL A 726 -0.73 32.75 -13.04
C VAL A 726 0.15 33.84 -12.42
N GLU A 727 -0.26 35.11 -12.56
CA GLU A 727 0.40 36.23 -11.87
C GLU A 727 0.34 36.04 -10.34
N ASP A 728 1.51 35.90 -9.70
CA ASP A 728 1.63 35.74 -8.25
C ASP A 728 2.05 37.06 -7.60
N ALA A 729 1.08 37.83 -7.14
CA ALA A 729 1.33 39.08 -6.43
C ALA A 729 2.24 38.96 -5.19
N ASN A 730 2.43 37.74 -4.65
CA ASN A 730 3.24 37.46 -3.46
C ASN A 730 4.55 36.71 -3.75
N VAL A 731 4.95 36.53 -5.01
CA VAL A 731 6.19 35.79 -5.35
C VAL A 731 7.44 36.50 -4.82
N ASN A 732 7.42 37.84 -4.76
CA ASN A 732 8.53 38.62 -4.24
C ASN A 732 8.84 38.28 -2.77
N TYR A 733 7.81 38.21 -1.91
CA TYR A 733 7.94 37.81 -0.51
C TYR A 733 8.40 36.35 -0.39
N PHE A 734 7.96 35.48 -1.30
CA PHE A 734 8.43 34.10 -1.34
C PHE A 734 9.94 34.02 -1.61
N ILE A 735 10.45 34.74 -2.61
CA ILE A 735 11.89 34.78 -2.89
C ILE A 735 12.66 35.43 -1.73
N LEU A 736 12.14 36.53 -1.16
CA LEU A 736 12.74 37.19 0.01
C LEU A 736 12.83 36.27 1.25
N SER A 737 11.95 35.28 1.37
CA SER A 737 11.96 34.31 2.49
C SER A 737 13.00 33.17 2.34
N ARG A 738 13.74 33.09 1.23
CA ARG A 738 14.72 32.02 0.97
C ARG A 738 16.11 32.44 1.44
N ASN A 739 16.39 32.19 2.72
CA ASN A 739 17.64 32.58 3.37
C ASN A 739 18.90 31.90 2.81
N TYR A 740 18.76 30.82 2.04
CA TYR A 740 19.89 30.19 1.33
C TYR A 740 20.39 31.02 0.14
N LEU A 741 19.62 32.01 -0.34
CA LEU A 741 20.06 32.93 -1.40
C LEU A 741 20.90 34.07 -0.80
N PRO A 742 22.06 34.43 -1.40
CA PRO A 742 22.80 35.63 -1.05
C PRO A 742 21.91 36.88 -1.04
N ILE A 743 22.07 37.76 -0.05
CA ILE A 743 21.19 38.93 0.19
C ILE A 743 20.97 39.76 -1.09
N LYS A 744 22.06 40.12 -1.78
CA LYS A 744 22.03 40.91 -3.02
C LYS A 744 21.30 40.20 -4.16
N MET A 745 21.46 38.88 -4.28
CA MET A 745 20.79 38.04 -5.28
C MET A 745 19.29 37.95 -5.00
N ARG A 746 18.92 37.72 -3.74
CA ARG A 746 17.53 37.63 -3.28
C ARG A 746 16.74 38.92 -3.49
N GLU A 747 17.32 40.07 -3.15
CA GLU A 747 16.72 41.39 -3.39
C GLU A 747 16.54 41.70 -4.88
N THR A 748 17.48 41.25 -5.71
CA THR A 748 17.44 41.47 -7.16
C THR A 748 16.38 40.58 -7.82
N LEU A 749 16.35 39.29 -7.46
CA LEU A 749 15.39 38.32 -8.00
C LEU A 749 13.95 38.62 -7.59
N SER A 750 13.71 39.02 -6.34
CA SER A 750 12.36 39.38 -5.86
C SER A 750 11.73 40.55 -6.63
N ARG A 751 12.54 41.48 -7.14
CA ARG A 751 12.07 42.59 -8.01
C ARG A 751 11.86 42.14 -9.45
N LYS A 752 12.83 41.37 -10.00
CA LYS A 752 12.83 40.95 -11.40
C LYS A 752 11.74 39.94 -11.71
N VAL A 753 11.41 39.05 -10.78
CA VAL A 753 10.35 38.05 -10.98
C VAL A 753 9.00 38.71 -11.27
N ILE A 754 8.65 39.83 -10.62
CA ILE A 754 7.38 40.55 -10.88
C ILE A 754 7.33 41.05 -12.32
N THR A 755 8.43 41.66 -12.80
CA THR A 755 8.53 42.13 -14.19
C THR A 755 8.39 40.98 -15.18
N PHE A 756 8.98 39.83 -14.86
CA PHE A 756 8.87 38.63 -15.68
C PHE A 756 7.43 38.09 -15.72
N GLN A 757 6.73 38.04 -14.58
CA GLN A 757 5.34 37.60 -14.52
C GLN A 757 4.41 38.47 -15.35
N LYS A 758 4.59 39.80 -15.33
CA LYS A 758 3.83 40.72 -16.18
C LYS A 758 4.02 40.46 -17.68
N GLY A 759 5.17 39.94 -18.08
CA GLY A 759 5.41 39.54 -19.47
C GLY A 759 4.59 38.32 -19.91
N TYR A 760 4.30 37.40 -18.97
CA TYR A 760 3.53 36.18 -19.18
C TYR A 760 2.04 36.31 -18.84
N ALA A 761 1.63 37.40 -18.18
CA ALA A 761 0.24 37.71 -17.92
C ALA A 761 -0.56 37.94 -19.21
N PRO A 762 -1.91 37.77 -19.21
CA PRO A 762 -2.76 38.05 -20.36
C PRO A 762 -2.54 39.47 -20.92
N GLY A 763 -2.18 39.58 -22.21
CA GLY A 763 -1.82 40.85 -22.85
C GLY A 763 -0.34 41.24 -22.74
N GLY A 764 0.48 40.45 -22.04
CA GLY A 764 1.93 40.61 -21.93
C GLY A 764 2.69 40.18 -23.19
N LYS A 765 3.96 40.60 -23.27
CA LYS A 765 4.86 40.37 -24.42
C LYS A 765 5.08 38.89 -24.75
N TYR A 766 5.10 38.01 -23.75
CA TYR A 766 5.35 36.57 -23.93
C TYR A 766 4.05 35.77 -24.07
N CYS A 767 2.91 36.30 -23.60
CA CYS A 767 1.59 35.68 -23.74
C CYS A 767 1.02 35.76 -25.17
N SER A 768 1.51 36.69 -26.00
CA SER A 768 1.01 36.97 -27.35
C SER A 768 1.56 36.04 -28.44
N ASN A 769 2.59 35.23 -28.15
CA ASN A 769 3.16 34.24 -29.09
C ASN A 769 3.39 32.88 -28.39
N PRO A 770 2.33 32.08 -28.14
CA PRO A 770 2.41 30.86 -27.31
C PRO A 770 3.27 29.74 -27.91
N LEU A 771 3.47 29.74 -29.22
CA LEU A 771 4.30 28.76 -29.94
C LEU A 771 5.80 28.89 -29.61
N ASP A 772 6.27 30.12 -29.35
CA ASP A 772 7.67 30.38 -28.98
C ASP A 772 7.88 30.44 -27.46
N ASN A 773 6.82 30.68 -26.69
CA ASN A 773 6.87 30.83 -25.23
C ASN A 773 5.65 30.15 -24.59
N PRO A 774 5.71 28.82 -24.36
CA PRO A 774 4.61 28.09 -23.72
C PRO A 774 4.32 28.68 -22.33
N THR A 775 3.05 28.86 -22.00
CA THR A 775 2.60 29.50 -20.76
C THR A 775 2.37 28.50 -19.62
N ASP A 776 2.85 27.26 -19.75
CA ASP A 776 2.85 26.30 -18.65
C ASP A 776 3.93 26.65 -17.62
N ASN A 777 3.73 26.18 -16.38
CA ASN A 777 4.61 26.52 -15.26
C ASN A 777 6.07 26.12 -15.51
N ARG A 778 6.32 24.98 -16.15
CA ARG A 778 7.67 24.47 -16.38
C ARG A 778 8.42 25.34 -17.39
N SER A 779 7.81 25.56 -18.55
CA SER A 779 8.39 26.38 -19.62
C SER A 779 8.61 27.82 -19.18
N THR A 780 7.71 28.37 -18.36
CA THR A 780 7.82 29.73 -17.84
C THR A 780 8.98 29.87 -16.85
N ILE A 781 9.18 28.89 -15.96
CA ILE A 781 10.30 28.86 -15.01
C ILE A 781 11.63 28.65 -15.75
N ASP A 782 11.67 27.78 -16.77
CA ASP A 782 12.87 27.57 -17.58
C ASP A 782 13.26 28.83 -18.35
N HIS A 783 12.28 29.58 -18.87
CA HIS A 783 12.55 30.88 -19.48
C HIS A 783 13.00 31.93 -18.44
N PHE A 784 12.46 31.92 -17.23
CA PHE A 784 12.95 32.79 -16.14
C PHE A 784 14.41 32.48 -15.79
N LYS A 785 14.78 31.19 -15.77
CA LYS A 785 16.15 30.73 -15.57
C LYS A 785 17.06 31.26 -16.68
N HIS A 786 16.66 31.14 -17.93
CA HIS A 786 17.44 31.68 -19.04
C HIS A 786 17.60 33.20 -18.92
N TRP A 787 16.52 33.93 -18.64
CA TRP A 787 16.52 35.38 -18.50
C TRP A 787 17.45 35.90 -17.38
N CYS A 788 17.63 35.13 -16.30
CA CYS A 788 18.50 35.51 -15.20
C CYS A 788 20.00 35.34 -15.50
N PHE A 789 20.36 34.41 -16.37
CA PHE A 789 21.75 34.10 -16.74
C PHE A 789 22.15 34.58 -18.14
N TYR A 790 21.22 35.15 -18.90
CA TYR A 790 21.48 35.61 -20.26
C TYR A 790 22.35 36.86 -20.28
N ASP A 791 23.54 36.77 -20.89
CA ASP A 791 24.43 37.88 -21.16
C ASP A 791 24.28 38.33 -22.62
N LYS A 792 23.94 39.60 -22.82
CA LYS A 792 23.81 40.19 -24.16
C LYS A 792 24.63 41.47 -24.24
N GLY A 793 25.96 41.34 -24.26
CA GLY A 793 26.92 42.29 -24.83
C GLY A 793 26.65 43.78 -24.55
N GLY A 794 26.23 44.12 -23.33
CA GLY A 794 25.79 45.47 -22.97
C GLY A 794 24.98 45.56 -21.66
N TYR A 795 24.46 44.44 -21.14
CA TYR A 795 23.83 44.36 -19.82
C TYR A 795 24.37 43.14 -19.05
N PRO A 796 24.91 43.30 -17.83
CA PRO A 796 25.40 42.18 -17.04
C PRO A 796 24.24 41.24 -16.62
N PRO A 797 24.50 39.93 -16.44
CA PRO A 797 23.49 38.96 -16.04
C PRO A 797 22.89 39.31 -14.67
N ILE A 798 21.61 39.00 -14.49
CA ILE A 798 20.87 39.28 -13.25
C ILE A 798 21.45 38.47 -12.07
N VAL A 799 21.94 37.27 -12.37
CA VAL A 799 22.65 36.40 -11.44
C VAL A 799 24.04 36.13 -11.99
N GLU A 800 25.09 36.41 -11.20
CA GLU A 800 26.46 36.07 -11.56
C GLU A 800 26.61 34.54 -11.71
N GLY A 801 27.17 34.09 -12.83
CA GLY A 801 27.24 32.68 -13.22
C GLY A 801 28.24 31.81 -12.45
N THR A 802 28.54 32.13 -11.18
CA THR A 802 29.40 31.32 -10.32
C THR A 802 28.77 29.94 -10.06
N TYR A 803 29.58 28.95 -9.73
CA TYR A 803 29.10 27.59 -9.46
C TYR A 803 28.11 27.55 -8.28
N GLU A 804 28.42 28.27 -7.21
CA GLU A 804 27.59 28.38 -6.00
C GLU A 804 26.24 29.08 -6.30
N ASN A 805 26.25 30.20 -7.04
CA ASN A 805 25.01 30.89 -7.39
C ASN A 805 24.12 30.04 -8.31
N LYS A 806 24.70 29.22 -9.18
CA LYS A 806 23.94 28.26 -10.01
C LYS A 806 23.23 27.22 -9.15
N GLN A 807 23.91 26.67 -8.14
CA GLN A 807 23.30 25.70 -7.21
C GLN A 807 22.16 26.32 -6.40
N TYR A 808 22.36 27.50 -5.82
CA TYR A 808 21.29 28.21 -5.10
C TYR A 808 20.11 28.58 -6.00
N PHE A 809 20.40 28.95 -7.26
CA PHE A 809 19.34 29.28 -8.22
C PHE A 809 18.55 28.05 -8.68
N GLU A 810 19.19 26.89 -8.83
CA GLU A 810 18.50 25.63 -9.14
C GLU A 810 17.56 25.20 -8.02
N GLN A 811 18.00 25.35 -6.77
CA GLN A 811 17.12 25.15 -5.61
C GLN A 811 15.93 26.12 -5.63
N LEU A 812 16.14 27.39 -6.00
CA LEU A 812 15.06 28.37 -6.15
C LEU A 812 14.10 28.02 -7.29
N MET A 813 14.58 27.50 -8.43
CA MET A 813 13.71 27.08 -9.53
C MET A 813 12.83 25.91 -9.12
N GLN A 814 13.37 24.96 -8.36
CA GLN A 814 12.58 23.87 -7.80
C GLN A 814 11.54 24.37 -6.80
N ASP A 815 11.89 25.32 -5.95
CA ASP A 815 10.96 25.95 -5.00
C ASP A 815 9.83 26.72 -5.72
N LEU A 816 10.17 27.46 -6.79
CA LEU A 816 9.16 28.14 -7.63
C LEU A 816 8.31 27.13 -8.40
N PHE A 817 8.89 26.03 -8.89
CA PHE A 817 8.15 24.96 -9.55
C PHE A 817 7.17 24.30 -8.58
N ASN A 818 7.61 23.97 -7.37
CA ASN A 818 6.73 23.44 -6.33
C ASN A 818 5.66 24.45 -5.93
N ARG A 819 5.97 25.75 -5.91
CA ARG A 819 5.01 26.81 -5.61
C ARG A 819 3.95 26.98 -6.69
N TYR A 820 4.32 26.84 -7.97
CA TYR A 820 3.40 27.03 -9.10
C TYR A 820 2.71 25.74 -9.57
N ALA A 821 3.32 24.58 -9.37
CA ALA A 821 2.66 23.28 -9.51
C ALA A 821 1.59 23.08 -8.42
N ASN A 822 1.79 23.74 -7.28
CA ASN A 822 0.79 23.91 -6.22
C ASN A 822 0.27 25.37 -6.19
N ARG A 823 0.09 26.04 -7.35
CA ARG A 823 -0.83 27.19 -7.52
C ARG A 823 -1.87 26.94 -8.61
#